data_AF-A0A9R1IP32-F1
#
_entry.id   AF-A0A9R1IP32-F1
#
_cell.length_a   1.000
_cell.length_b   1.000
_cell.length_c   1.000
_cell.angle_alpha   90.00
_cell.angle_beta   90.00
_cell.angle_gamma   90.00
#
_symmetry.space_group_name_H-M   'P 1'
#
loop_
_entity.id
_entity.type
_entity.pdbx_description
1 polymer ?
#
loop_
_entity_poly.entity_id
_entity_poly.type
_entity_poly.pdbx_seq_one_letter_code
_entity_poly.pdbx_strand_id
1 'polypeptide(L)'
;MAPPSSPPSAAAPARSSSRKRSASAKAAAPEEATVTKRPRKGTTSGKKKPPAPKAKKQQKATKAPREKKEEKPAPEDEVCGEEPDEEELALGEEDEPSASGEQQQAGQAAAAKRRVAQPSKKARNVAAGDKEPEFLGEPVPADEARAKWPQRYQRGSPKRPEDEEDMKARVHYRSAMVDGVVYALGDDVYVMAGENEADYIGRITEFFEGVDKTSYFTCRWFFRPEDTVISRAKFVNDHTHDPKRVFLSEEKNDNPLDCIISKVKIIHVDPNMDPAAKAKLVARTDLYYDMSYTVAYSTFANIPSDTTENSGISTDADSENGAPVKTASLLDLYSGCGGMSTGLCLGSALAGLKLETKWAVDLNSFACKSLKYNHPKTEVRNEKAEDFLALLKEWAILCDKYVHSNDSDAAEPVEEEEADEPLGKDEFVVEKLLEICYGGTGRKNGIHFKVQWKGYGPEEDTWEPIENLSDCPLKIKEFVQEGYRRNILPQPGQVDVICGGPPCQGISGFNRFRNRDNPLEDEKNQQMVTYMDIVSYLQPKFVLMENVVDILKFADGYLGRYALSRLVSLNYQARLGMMVAGCYGLPQFRMRVFLWGALPTMVLPKYPLPTHDVVVRGGAPNAFSQSIVAYDETQRPTLKKALLLGDAISDLPKANNYQPHEVIEYGGQPKTDFQRYIRLSRKDMLDYSFGDATCPEEGKLLDHQPLRLNQDDYDRVQQIPIKKGANFRDLPGVKVGANNIVEWDPEVERVYLKSGKPLVPDYAMSFIKGRSPKPFGRLWWDETVPTVVTRAEPHNQIILHPNQGRVLTVRENARLQGFPDYYRMYGPMKEKYIQVGNAVAVPVARALGYSLGRAYQGEVDVGYDALFVLPDSFTNIGQTGARARASSVGTPAGEVVEQ
;
A
#
# COMPACT_ATOMS: atom_id res chain seq x y z
N MET A 1 46.31 48.47 -21.16
CA MET A 1 47.53 48.29 -21.98
C MET A 1 47.23 47.22 -23.02
N ALA A 2 47.12 47.61 -24.28
CA ALA A 2 47.38 46.77 -25.47
C ALA A 2 48.83 47.09 -25.93
N PRO A 3 49.52 46.36 -26.86
CA PRO A 3 48.96 45.59 -28.00
C PRO A 3 49.82 44.33 -28.39
N PRO A 4 49.97 43.86 -29.67
CA PRO A 4 49.46 42.54 -30.15
C PRO A 4 50.46 41.70 -31.01
N SER A 5 50.04 40.53 -31.55
CA SER A 5 50.44 40.06 -32.91
C SER A 5 49.76 38.74 -33.36
N SER A 6 49.13 38.77 -34.53
CA SER A 6 48.79 37.66 -35.46
C SER A 6 49.46 37.97 -36.82
N PRO A 7 49.28 37.26 -37.97
CA PRO A 7 49.14 35.82 -38.36
C PRO A 7 50.17 35.40 -39.46
N PRO A 8 49.97 34.31 -40.25
CA PRO A 8 49.54 34.50 -41.65
C PRO A 8 48.58 33.43 -42.23
N SER A 9 48.17 33.68 -43.50
CA SER A 9 47.07 33.15 -44.31
C SER A 9 47.55 32.34 -45.55
N ALA A 10 46.70 31.43 -46.06
CA ALA A 10 46.45 31.12 -47.50
C ALA A 10 45.49 29.91 -47.60
N ALA A 11 44.62 29.65 -48.59
CA ALA A 11 44.04 30.36 -49.74
C ALA A 11 42.89 29.45 -50.28
N ALA A 12 41.87 30.02 -50.93
CA ALA A 12 40.78 29.31 -51.63
C ALA A 12 41.23 28.79 -53.02
N PRO A 13 40.43 28.00 -53.78
CA PRO A 13 39.31 28.58 -54.54
C PRO A 13 38.05 27.72 -54.71
N ALA A 14 36.96 28.40 -55.06
CA ALA A 14 35.68 27.86 -55.48
C ALA A 14 35.64 27.46 -56.98
N ARG A 15 34.75 26.54 -57.37
CA ARG A 15 34.03 26.60 -58.66
C ARG A 15 32.73 25.79 -58.64
N SER A 16 31.67 26.49 -59.04
CA SER A 16 30.30 26.04 -59.31
C SER A 16 30.17 25.27 -60.64
N SER A 17 29.18 24.37 -60.76
CA SER A 17 28.20 24.43 -61.87
C SER A 17 27.04 23.46 -61.72
N SER A 18 25.87 23.98 -62.07
CA SER A 18 24.54 23.37 -62.17
C SER A 18 24.31 22.41 -63.36
N ARG A 19 23.19 21.66 -63.27
CA ARG A 19 22.21 21.25 -64.31
C ARG A 19 22.21 19.80 -64.87
N LYS A 20 21.02 19.20 -64.69
CA LYS A 20 20.11 18.52 -65.66
C LYS A 20 20.34 17.04 -66.05
N ARG A 21 19.27 16.25 -65.74
CA ARG A 21 18.50 15.31 -66.60
C ARG A 21 19.18 14.77 -67.87
N SER A 22 19.22 13.45 -68.03
CA SER A 22 18.28 12.65 -68.85
C SER A 22 18.80 11.24 -69.14
N ALA A 23 17.86 10.32 -69.41
CA ALA A 23 17.98 8.88 -69.59
C ALA A 23 18.43 8.39 -70.99
N SER A 24 18.80 7.11 -71.09
CA SER A 24 18.56 6.16 -72.21
C SER A 24 19.17 4.78 -71.84
N ALA A 25 18.72 3.59 -72.24
CA ALA A 25 17.80 3.10 -73.28
C ALA A 25 17.35 1.64 -72.92
N LYS A 26 16.09 1.21 -73.12
CA LYS A 26 15.50 0.31 -74.19
C LYS A 26 16.28 -1.00 -74.45
N ALA A 27 15.70 -2.20 -74.67
CA ALA A 27 14.44 -2.68 -75.32
C ALA A 27 14.06 -4.10 -74.74
N ALA A 28 12.97 -4.84 -75.02
CA ALA A 28 12.09 -4.98 -76.19
C ALA A 28 10.74 -5.70 -75.80
N ALA A 29 9.73 -5.57 -76.67
CA ALA A 29 8.36 -6.16 -76.65
C ALA A 29 8.32 -7.46 -77.52
N PRO A 30 7.19 -8.10 -77.99
CA PRO A 30 5.75 -7.68 -78.07
C PRO A 30 4.66 -8.76 -77.72
N GLU A 31 3.40 -8.38 -77.42
CA GLU A 31 2.09 -8.54 -78.17
C GLU A 31 1.67 -9.99 -78.57
N GLU A 32 0.40 -10.47 -78.63
CA GLU A 32 -0.96 -9.89 -78.72
C GLU A 32 -2.06 -11.00 -78.56
N ALA A 33 -3.34 -10.59 -78.43
CA ALA A 33 -4.58 -11.19 -78.97
C ALA A 33 -5.11 -12.57 -78.44
N THR A 34 -6.18 -12.67 -77.62
CA THR A 34 -7.66 -12.58 -77.86
C THR A 34 -8.40 -13.85 -78.35
N VAL A 35 -9.67 -14.01 -77.89
CA VAL A 35 -10.86 -14.56 -78.58
C VAL A 35 -11.41 -15.96 -78.16
N THR A 36 -12.54 -15.95 -77.42
CA THR A 36 -13.83 -16.68 -77.65
C THR A 36 -14.31 -17.97 -76.91
N LYS A 37 -15.61 -17.85 -76.54
CA LYS A 37 -16.77 -18.77 -76.73
C LYS A 37 -17.09 -19.86 -75.66
N ARG A 38 -18.18 -19.58 -74.89
CA ARG A 38 -19.52 -20.27 -74.80
C ARG A 38 -19.57 -21.82 -74.60
N PRO A 39 -20.74 -22.45 -74.29
CA PRO A 39 -21.86 -22.16 -73.36
C PRO A 39 -22.51 -23.44 -72.70
N ARG A 40 -23.69 -23.28 -72.03
CA ARG A 40 -24.80 -24.27 -71.78
C ARG A 40 -24.54 -25.38 -70.75
N LYS A 41 -25.48 -25.99 -70.00
CA LYS A 41 -26.96 -26.22 -69.90
C LYS A 41 -27.16 -26.76 -68.45
N GLY A 42 -28.30 -26.84 -67.76
CA GLY A 42 -29.74 -26.68 -67.99
C GLY A 42 -30.47 -26.99 -66.64
N THR A 43 -31.60 -26.31 -66.34
CA THR A 43 -33.00 -26.85 -66.28
C THR A 43 -33.24 -27.88 -65.16
N THR A 44 -34.16 -27.69 -64.22
CA THR A 44 -35.65 -27.69 -64.32
C THR A 44 -36.28 -27.20 -62.99
N SER A 45 -37.60 -27.03 -62.75
CA SER A 45 -38.77 -26.50 -63.46
C SER A 45 -39.93 -26.45 -62.43
N GLY A 46 -40.79 -25.43 -62.44
CA GLY A 46 -42.04 -25.46 -61.65
C GLY A 46 -42.86 -24.17 -61.65
N LYS A 47 -44.06 -24.21 -62.25
CA LYS A 47 -44.95 -23.06 -62.58
C LYS A 47 -45.92 -22.67 -61.45
N LYS A 48 -46.17 -21.34 -61.35
CA LYS A 48 -47.40 -20.53 -61.10
C LYS A 48 -48.61 -21.20 -60.39
N LYS A 49 -49.32 -20.58 -59.42
CA LYS A 49 -50.09 -19.30 -59.46
C LYS A 49 -50.46 -18.78 -58.03
N PRO A 50 -50.90 -17.50 -57.86
CA PRO A 50 -51.16 -16.82 -56.57
C PRO A 50 -52.67 -16.67 -56.23
N PRO A 51 -53.08 -16.06 -55.08
CA PRO A 51 -53.42 -14.62 -55.10
C PRO A 51 -53.25 -13.80 -53.79
N ALA A 52 -53.02 -12.47 -53.97
CA ALA A 52 -53.63 -11.28 -53.34
C ALA A 52 -53.60 -10.99 -51.78
N PRO A 53 -53.71 -9.69 -51.37
CA PRO A 53 -52.94 -9.13 -50.22
C PRO A 53 -53.74 -8.34 -49.13
N LYS A 54 -52.97 -7.79 -48.16
CA LYS A 54 -53.22 -6.69 -47.16
C LYS A 54 -53.69 -7.20 -45.78
N ALA A 55 -53.17 -6.73 -44.63
CA ALA A 55 -52.97 -5.32 -44.22
C ALA A 55 -51.81 -5.09 -43.23
N LYS A 56 -51.43 -3.81 -43.10
CA LYS A 56 -50.29 -3.22 -42.39
C LYS A 56 -50.43 -3.21 -40.85
N LYS A 57 -49.30 -3.31 -40.15
CA LYS A 57 -48.95 -2.43 -39.00
C LYS A 57 -47.42 -2.29 -38.89
N GLN A 58 -46.98 -1.05 -38.71
CA GLN A 58 -45.58 -0.60 -38.74
C GLN A 58 -44.90 -0.79 -37.37
N GLN A 59 -43.75 -1.46 -37.37
CA GLN A 59 -42.61 -1.21 -36.48
C GLN A 59 -41.39 -1.10 -37.39
N LYS A 60 -40.57 -0.06 -37.23
CA LYS A 60 -39.36 0.10 -38.04
C LYS A 60 -38.16 0.31 -37.11
N ALA A 61 -37.48 -0.80 -36.87
CA ALA A 61 -36.13 -0.86 -36.35
C ALA A 61 -35.09 -0.58 -37.46
N THR A 62 -34.08 0.19 -37.06
CA THR A 62 -32.65 0.15 -37.43
C THR A 62 -32.20 -0.70 -38.63
N LYS A 63 -31.44 -0.07 -39.54
CA LYS A 63 -30.30 -0.71 -40.23
C LYS A 63 -29.23 0.32 -40.62
N ALA A 64 -27.98 -0.05 -40.33
CA ALA A 64 -26.74 0.65 -40.66
C ALA A 64 -26.50 0.85 -42.16
N PRO A 65 -25.52 1.70 -42.53
CA PRO A 65 -24.69 1.35 -43.69
C PRO A 65 -23.17 1.64 -43.57
N ARG A 66 -22.46 0.70 -44.20
CA ARG A 66 -21.10 0.61 -44.76
C ARG A 66 -20.25 1.86 -45.04
N GLU A 67 -18.95 1.58 -44.90
CA GLU A 67 -17.72 2.31 -45.23
C GLU A 67 -17.55 2.75 -46.70
N LYS A 68 -16.85 3.88 -46.88
CA LYS A 68 -15.97 4.20 -48.02
C LYS A 68 -14.80 5.07 -47.54
N LYS A 69 -13.60 4.73 -48.02
CA LYS A 69 -12.31 5.43 -47.82
C LYS A 69 -12.21 6.70 -48.69
N GLU A 70 -11.70 7.78 -48.12
CA GLU A 70 -11.00 8.88 -48.78
C GLU A 70 -9.91 9.42 -47.83
N GLU A 71 -8.79 9.87 -48.39
CA GLU A 71 -7.50 10.13 -47.72
C GLU A 71 -7.16 11.65 -47.76
N LYS A 72 -6.61 12.19 -46.64
CA LYS A 72 -5.90 13.49 -46.38
C LYS A 72 -6.56 14.39 -45.31
N PRO A 73 -5.83 15.33 -44.69
CA PRO A 73 -4.53 15.27 -43.99
C PRO A 73 -4.71 15.54 -42.46
N ALA A 74 -3.65 15.36 -41.67
CA ALA A 74 -3.67 15.43 -40.19
C ALA A 74 -4.18 16.77 -39.61
N PRO A 75 -5.04 16.75 -38.58
CA PRO A 75 -5.28 17.91 -37.72
C PRO A 75 -4.57 17.79 -36.37
N GLU A 76 -4.28 18.98 -35.84
CA GLU A 76 -3.56 19.32 -34.64
C GLU A 76 -4.32 18.92 -33.36
N ASP A 77 -3.56 18.72 -32.27
CA ASP A 77 -4.00 18.28 -30.94
C ASP A 77 -5.22 19.06 -30.39
N GLU A 78 -6.41 18.46 -30.45
CA GLU A 78 -7.58 18.87 -29.68
C GLU A 78 -7.48 18.32 -28.25
N VAL A 79 -7.27 19.23 -27.30
CA VAL A 79 -7.35 18.99 -25.86
C VAL A 79 -8.81 18.79 -25.46
N CYS A 80 -9.23 17.54 -25.35
CA CYS A 80 -10.49 17.16 -24.71
C CYS A 80 -10.36 17.30 -23.18
N GLY A 81 -11.34 17.94 -22.55
CA GLY A 81 -11.38 18.13 -21.10
C GLY A 81 -11.51 16.81 -20.34
N GLU A 82 -10.64 16.61 -19.36
CA GLU A 82 -10.61 15.43 -18.49
C GLU A 82 -11.16 15.77 -17.08
N GLU A 83 -11.88 14.81 -16.49
CA GLU A 83 -12.62 14.89 -15.21
C GLU A 83 -11.71 14.67 -13.95
N PRO A 84 -12.15 15.11 -12.75
CA PRO A 84 -11.28 15.27 -11.55
C PRO A 84 -10.86 14.02 -10.75
N ASP A 85 -9.74 14.16 -10.04
CA ASP A 85 -9.08 13.18 -9.16
C ASP A 85 -9.84 12.75 -7.87
N GLU A 86 -9.53 11.52 -7.42
CA GLU A 86 -10.29 10.63 -6.52
C GLU A 86 -10.67 11.19 -5.14
N GLU A 87 -9.82 12.01 -4.52
CA GLU A 87 -10.11 12.62 -3.20
C GLU A 87 -10.92 13.91 -3.33
N GLU A 88 -11.12 14.41 -4.56
CA GLU A 88 -11.68 15.73 -4.82
C GLU A 88 -13.19 15.75 -5.02
N LEU A 89 -13.77 14.63 -5.47
CA LEU A 89 -15.23 14.43 -5.54
C LEU A 89 -15.82 14.03 -4.18
N ALA A 90 -15.04 13.38 -3.32
CA ALA A 90 -15.48 12.94 -1.98
C ALA A 90 -15.82 14.09 -1.02
N LEU A 91 -15.39 15.33 -1.33
CA LEU A 91 -15.73 16.55 -0.58
C LEU A 91 -16.91 17.33 -1.19
N GLY A 92 -17.46 16.89 -2.33
CA GLY A 92 -18.54 17.57 -3.05
C GLY A 92 -19.91 16.89 -2.95
N GLU A 93 -19.96 15.66 -2.41
CA GLU A 93 -21.19 14.94 -2.08
C GLU A 93 -21.38 14.92 -0.56
N GLU A 94 -21.64 16.10 0.01
CA GLU A 94 -22.54 16.14 1.16
C GLU A 94 -23.93 15.84 0.61
N ASP A 95 -24.38 14.59 0.77
CA ASP A 95 -25.78 14.23 0.58
C ASP A 95 -26.62 15.06 1.57
N GLU A 96 -27.16 16.18 1.08
CA GLU A 96 -28.35 16.80 1.67
C GLU A 96 -29.43 15.71 1.78
N PRO A 97 -29.96 15.41 2.99
CA PRO A 97 -30.95 14.36 3.13
C PRO A 97 -32.22 14.82 2.42
N SER A 98 -32.53 14.20 1.29
CA SER A 98 -33.83 14.35 0.65
C SER A 98 -34.88 13.80 1.59
N ALA A 99 -35.69 14.71 2.13
CA ALA A 99 -36.85 14.39 2.93
C ALA A 99 -37.89 13.67 2.06
N SER A 100 -37.84 12.35 2.06
CA SER A 100 -38.99 11.50 1.76
C SER A 100 -38.83 10.19 2.53
N GLY A 101 -39.62 10.05 3.59
CA GLY A 101 -39.58 8.90 4.47
C GLY A 101 -40.08 7.64 3.77
N GLU A 102 -39.30 6.57 3.94
CA GLU A 102 -39.76 5.19 4.09
C GLU A 102 -38.68 4.45 4.88
N GLN A 103 -38.91 4.24 6.18
CA GLN A 103 -38.03 3.50 7.07
C GLN A 103 -38.06 2.01 6.71
N GLN A 104 -37.01 1.52 6.05
CA GLN A 104 -36.59 0.12 6.15
C GLN A 104 -35.34 0.05 7.01
N GLN A 105 -35.50 -0.51 8.21
CA GLN A 105 -34.42 -0.87 9.14
C GLN A 105 -33.56 -1.98 8.54
N ALA A 106 -32.48 -1.63 7.84
CA ALA A 106 -31.42 -2.57 7.49
C ALA A 106 -30.09 -1.81 7.39
N GLY A 107 -29.32 -1.80 8.48
CA GLY A 107 -28.02 -1.13 8.51
C GLY A 107 -27.56 -0.77 9.92
N GLN A 108 -27.48 -1.75 10.83
CA GLN A 108 -26.73 -1.57 12.08
C GLN A 108 -25.30 -2.08 11.84
N ALA A 109 -24.35 -1.18 12.06
CA ALA A 109 -22.92 -1.32 11.85
C ALA A 109 -22.30 -2.51 12.61
N ALA A 110 -21.19 -3.02 12.09
CA ALA A 110 -20.25 -3.90 12.80
C ALA A 110 -19.40 -3.13 13.85
N ALA A 111 -20.00 -2.18 14.56
CA ALA A 111 -19.54 -1.87 15.91
C ALA A 111 -19.92 -3.09 16.77
N ALA A 112 -19.05 -3.51 17.71
CA ALA A 112 -19.23 -4.70 18.53
C ALA A 112 -20.71 -4.89 18.93
N LYS A 113 -21.45 -5.74 18.19
CA LYS A 113 -22.80 -6.11 18.57
C LYS A 113 -22.63 -6.75 19.94
N ARG A 114 -23.16 -6.09 20.98
CA ARG A 114 -23.21 -6.67 22.32
C ARG A 114 -23.85 -8.03 22.17
N ARG A 115 -23.08 -9.10 22.42
CA ARG A 115 -23.58 -10.47 22.32
C ARG A 115 -24.39 -10.74 23.58
N VAL A 116 -25.57 -10.14 23.63
CA VAL A 116 -26.55 -10.41 24.69
C VAL A 116 -27.47 -11.47 24.15
N ALA A 117 -27.48 -12.63 24.78
CA ALA A 117 -28.42 -13.69 24.50
C ALA A 117 -29.85 -13.13 24.61
N GLN A 118 -30.71 -13.44 23.65
CA GLN A 118 -32.12 -13.07 23.75
C GLN A 118 -32.86 -14.19 24.49
N PRO A 119 -33.36 -13.93 25.72
CA PRO A 119 -34.18 -14.91 26.40
C PRO A 119 -35.46 -15.16 25.58
N SER A 120 -35.84 -16.43 25.46
CA SER A 120 -37.02 -16.84 24.72
C SER A 120 -38.29 -16.14 25.25
N LYS A 121 -38.93 -15.29 24.42
CA LYS A 121 -40.30 -14.80 24.68
C LYS A 121 -41.36 -15.91 24.56
N LYS A 122 -40.99 -17.09 24.06
CA LYS A 122 -41.80 -18.28 24.28
C LYS A 122 -41.44 -18.78 25.67
N ALA A 123 -42.38 -18.70 26.61
CA ALA A 123 -42.39 -19.66 27.71
C ALA A 123 -42.02 -21.02 27.09
N ARG A 124 -40.84 -21.57 27.44
CA ARG A 124 -40.53 -22.98 27.15
C ARG A 124 -41.78 -23.69 27.66
N ASN A 125 -42.57 -24.26 26.75
CA ASN A 125 -43.70 -25.09 27.15
C ASN A 125 -43.08 -26.13 28.07
N VAL A 126 -43.35 -26.01 29.36
CA VAL A 126 -42.82 -26.89 30.40
C VAL A 126 -43.39 -28.26 30.11
N ALA A 127 -42.72 -29.00 29.24
CA ALA A 127 -42.83 -30.44 29.19
C ALA A 127 -42.34 -30.91 30.56
N ALA A 128 -43.14 -31.73 31.22
CA ALA A 128 -42.86 -32.23 32.57
C ALA A 128 -41.47 -32.90 32.61
N GLY A 129 -40.43 -32.15 33.01
CA GLY A 129 -39.04 -32.64 32.99
C GLY A 129 -37.96 -31.57 33.13
N ASP A 130 -38.16 -30.34 32.64
CA ASP A 130 -37.13 -29.29 32.71
C ASP A 130 -37.06 -28.66 34.11
N LYS A 131 -35.93 -28.81 34.79
CA LYS A 131 -35.65 -28.17 36.08
C LYS A 131 -35.24 -26.70 35.87
N GLU A 132 -35.71 -25.81 36.73
CA GLU A 132 -35.27 -24.40 36.72
C GLU A 132 -33.76 -24.29 36.94
N PRO A 133 -33.08 -23.32 36.29
CA PRO A 133 -31.67 -23.07 36.52
C PRO A 133 -31.38 -22.72 37.98
N GLU A 134 -30.43 -23.42 38.61
CA GLU A 134 -30.07 -23.20 40.01
C GLU A 134 -28.55 -23.09 40.20
N PHE A 135 -28.12 -22.24 41.14
CA PHE A 135 -26.72 -22.20 41.55
C PHE A 135 -26.39 -23.38 42.47
N LEU A 136 -25.16 -23.87 42.38
CA LEU A 136 -24.70 -25.03 43.16
C LEU A 136 -23.56 -24.65 44.10
N GLY A 137 -23.56 -25.33 45.26
CA GLY A 137 -22.55 -25.16 46.30
C GLY A 137 -22.72 -23.88 47.13
N GLU A 138 -21.80 -23.71 48.08
CA GLU A 138 -21.78 -22.52 48.93
C GLU A 138 -21.39 -21.27 48.13
N PRO A 139 -21.98 -20.12 48.44
CA PRO A 139 -21.54 -18.82 47.93
C PRO A 139 -20.03 -18.62 48.05
N VAL A 140 -19.45 -17.97 47.04
CA VAL A 140 -18.06 -17.47 47.14
C VAL A 140 -18.00 -16.49 48.32
N PRO A 141 -17.04 -16.64 49.25
CA PRO A 141 -16.89 -15.73 50.39
C PRO A 141 -16.89 -14.27 49.94
N ALA A 142 -17.66 -13.43 50.63
CA ALA A 142 -17.93 -12.08 50.16
C ALA A 142 -16.66 -11.23 49.96
N ASP A 143 -15.63 -11.46 50.77
CA ASP A 143 -14.35 -10.75 50.63
C ASP A 143 -13.54 -11.25 49.42
N GLU A 144 -13.58 -12.55 49.11
CA GLU A 144 -13.00 -13.11 47.89
C GLU A 144 -13.74 -12.59 46.65
N ALA A 145 -15.08 -12.58 46.68
CA ALA A 145 -15.90 -12.09 45.58
C ALA A 145 -15.67 -10.59 45.31
N ARG A 146 -15.56 -9.77 46.38
CA ARG A 146 -15.23 -8.34 46.27
C ARG A 146 -13.82 -8.09 45.75
N ALA A 147 -12.86 -8.97 46.06
CA ALA A 147 -11.50 -8.88 45.55
C ALA A 147 -11.41 -9.27 44.06
N LYS A 148 -12.14 -10.32 43.63
CA LYS A 148 -12.13 -10.82 42.25
C LYS A 148 -12.97 -9.98 41.30
N TRP A 149 -14.12 -9.49 41.76
CA TRP A 149 -15.09 -8.77 40.93
C TRP A 149 -15.49 -7.43 41.58
N PRO A 150 -14.55 -6.51 41.84
CA PRO A 150 -14.81 -5.26 42.55
C PRO A 150 -15.89 -4.41 41.88
N GLN A 151 -15.94 -4.38 40.55
CA GLN A 151 -16.92 -3.65 39.74
C GLN A 151 -18.38 -4.02 40.06
N ARG A 152 -18.63 -5.25 40.51
CA ARG A 152 -19.97 -5.77 40.85
C ARG A 152 -20.51 -5.24 42.19
N TYR A 153 -19.63 -4.76 43.07
CA TYR A 153 -19.94 -4.42 44.46
C TYR A 153 -19.68 -2.96 44.82
N GLN A 154 -18.85 -2.25 44.05
CA GLN A 154 -18.57 -0.83 44.28
C GLN A 154 -19.74 0.05 43.81
N ARG A 155 -20.12 1.04 44.65
CA ARG A 155 -20.99 2.17 44.27
C ARG A 155 -20.14 3.23 43.57
N GLY A 156 -20.09 3.19 42.25
CA GLY A 156 -19.51 4.26 41.43
C GLY A 156 -20.60 5.23 40.97
N SER A 157 -20.33 6.53 40.99
CA SER A 157 -21.10 7.52 40.23
C SER A 157 -20.67 7.46 38.76
N PRO A 158 -21.60 7.51 37.79
CA PRO A 158 -21.27 7.43 36.36
C PRO A 158 -20.31 8.57 35.97
N LYS A 159 -19.23 8.23 35.26
CA LYS A 159 -18.28 9.23 34.74
C LYS A 159 -18.73 9.79 33.38
N ARG A 160 -19.54 9.07 32.60
CA ARG A 160 -20.17 9.53 31.34
C ARG A 160 -21.57 8.91 31.13
N PRO A 161 -22.45 9.51 30.30
CA PRO A 161 -23.78 8.96 29.96
C PRO A 161 -23.75 7.66 29.14
N GLU A 162 -22.61 7.34 28.51
CA GLU A 162 -22.41 6.17 27.64
C GLU A 162 -21.81 4.96 28.37
N ASP A 163 -21.36 5.16 29.62
CA ASP A 163 -20.91 4.07 30.49
C ASP A 163 -22.16 3.35 31.07
N GLU A 164 -22.73 2.40 30.33
CA GLU A 164 -23.80 1.56 30.87
C GLU A 164 -23.28 0.75 32.06
N GLU A 165 -23.95 0.84 33.21
CA GLU A 165 -23.51 0.18 34.46
C GLU A 165 -23.42 -1.34 34.31
N ASP A 166 -22.25 -1.92 34.67
CA ASP A 166 -22.12 -3.35 34.90
C ASP A 166 -23.17 -3.83 35.91
N MET A 167 -23.83 -4.94 35.59
CA MET A 167 -24.89 -5.48 36.44
C MET A 167 -24.35 -5.80 37.83
N LYS A 168 -25.01 -5.29 38.88
CA LYS A 168 -24.53 -5.44 40.25
C LYS A 168 -24.87 -6.82 40.80
N ALA A 169 -23.92 -7.42 41.52
CA ALA A 169 -24.09 -8.75 42.09
C ALA A 169 -24.49 -8.68 43.56
N ARG A 170 -25.44 -9.52 43.96
CA ARG A 170 -25.76 -9.80 45.36
C ARG A 170 -24.76 -10.81 45.94
N VAL A 171 -24.50 -11.88 45.20
CA VAL A 171 -23.66 -13.00 45.62
C VAL A 171 -23.08 -13.71 44.39
N HIS A 172 -21.88 -14.26 44.51
CA HIS A 172 -21.24 -15.07 43.47
C HIS A 172 -21.22 -16.55 43.83
N TYR A 173 -21.23 -17.40 42.81
CA TYR A 173 -21.14 -18.85 42.90
C TYR A 173 -20.00 -19.39 42.02
N ARG A 174 -19.66 -20.67 42.19
CA ARG A 174 -18.63 -21.34 41.38
C ARG A 174 -19.21 -22.26 40.32
N SER A 175 -20.47 -22.64 40.45
CA SER A 175 -21.16 -23.54 39.55
C SER A 175 -22.66 -23.28 39.51
N ALA A 176 -23.29 -23.71 38.43
CA ALA A 176 -24.72 -23.68 38.21
C ALA A 176 -25.19 -24.96 37.51
N MET A 177 -26.45 -25.32 37.68
CA MET A 177 -27.12 -26.39 36.95
C MET A 177 -28.12 -25.79 35.98
N VAL A 178 -28.04 -26.20 34.71
CA VAL A 178 -29.01 -25.82 33.66
C VAL A 178 -29.39 -27.10 32.92
N ASP A 179 -30.68 -27.37 32.77
CA ASP A 179 -31.22 -28.56 32.09
C ASP A 179 -30.59 -29.89 32.58
N GLY A 180 -30.29 -29.98 33.88
CA GLY A 180 -29.71 -31.17 34.51
C GLY A 180 -28.20 -31.36 34.32
N VAL A 181 -27.51 -30.41 33.67
CA VAL A 181 -26.06 -30.41 33.47
C VAL A 181 -25.40 -29.39 34.38
N VAL A 182 -24.29 -29.78 35.03
CA VAL A 182 -23.51 -28.91 35.93
C VAL A 182 -22.42 -28.19 35.15
N TYR A 183 -22.39 -26.87 35.27
CA TYR A 183 -21.39 -25.96 34.70
C TYR A 183 -20.57 -25.31 35.82
N ALA A 184 -19.28 -25.13 35.59
CA ALA A 184 -18.35 -24.50 36.53
C ALA A 184 -17.60 -23.33 35.88
N LEU A 185 -16.97 -22.48 36.71
CA LEU A 185 -16.07 -21.43 36.21
C LEU A 185 -14.96 -22.03 35.35
N GLY A 186 -14.70 -21.43 34.19
CA GLY A 186 -13.72 -21.89 33.22
C GLY A 186 -14.25 -22.88 32.19
N ASP A 187 -15.47 -23.41 32.35
CA ASP A 187 -16.11 -24.24 31.32
C ASP A 187 -16.39 -23.41 30.05
N ASP A 188 -16.19 -24.04 28.90
CA ASP A 188 -16.55 -23.51 27.60
C ASP A 188 -17.95 -23.99 27.21
N VAL A 189 -18.81 -23.07 26.76
CA VAL A 189 -20.23 -23.33 26.50
C VAL A 189 -20.73 -22.69 25.20
N TYR A 190 -21.73 -23.34 24.60
CA TYR A 190 -22.61 -22.71 23.63
C TYR A 190 -23.67 -21.88 24.36
N VAL A 191 -23.88 -20.65 23.88
CA VAL A 191 -24.86 -19.70 24.42
C VAL A 191 -25.84 -19.32 23.32
N MET A 192 -27.13 -19.31 23.65
CA MET A 192 -28.20 -19.03 22.71
C MET A 192 -28.07 -17.63 22.09
N ALA A 193 -28.11 -17.58 20.75
CA ALA A 193 -28.16 -16.34 19.99
C ALA A 193 -29.62 -15.97 19.60
N GLY A 194 -29.81 -14.85 18.92
CA GLY A 194 -31.13 -14.43 18.41
C GLY A 194 -31.70 -15.36 17.34
N GLU A 195 -32.99 -15.21 17.00
CA GLU A 195 -33.63 -16.02 15.95
C GLU A 195 -32.86 -15.91 14.61
N ASN A 196 -32.43 -17.05 14.06
CA ASN A 196 -31.60 -17.19 12.85
C ASN A 196 -30.13 -16.76 12.96
N GLU A 197 -29.61 -16.60 14.18
CA GLU A 197 -28.17 -16.47 14.42
C GLU A 197 -27.57 -17.80 14.88
N ALA A 198 -26.28 -18.00 14.60
CA ALA A 198 -25.56 -19.16 15.11
C ALA A 198 -25.25 -18.96 16.59
N ASP A 199 -25.34 -20.03 17.38
CA ASP A 199 -25.04 -19.99 18.82
C ASP A 199 -23.66 -19.37 19.07
N TYR A 200 -23.59 -18.50 20.07
CA TYR A 200 -22.34 -17.92 20.53
C TYR A 200 -21.53 -18.96 21.29
N ILE A 201 -20.22 -18.75 21.35
CA ILE A 201 -19.28 -19.63 22.06
C ILE A 201 -18.59 -18.78 23.12
N GLY A 202 -18.65 -19.19 24.39
CA GLY A 202 -18.06 -18.40 25.47
C GLY A 202 -17.43 -19.27 26.56
N ARG A 203 -16.42 -18.72 27.25
CA ARG A 203 -15.86 -19.29 28.48
C ARG A 203 -16.48 -18.62 29.69
N ILE A 204 -17.04 -19.39 30.61
CA ILE A 204 -17.66 -18.85 31.82
C ILE A 204 -16.59 -18.27 32.75
N THR A 205 -16.78 -17.01 33.13
CA THR A 205 -15.88 -16.26 34.02
C THR A 205 -16.51 -15.90 35.36
N GLU A 206 -17.84 -15.77 35.40
CA GLU A 206 -18.60 -15.41 36.61
C GLU A 206 -19.91 -16.18 36.65
N PHE A 207 -20.35 -16.55 37.85
CA PHE A 207 -21.72 -16.92 38.17
C PHE A 207 -22.17 -16.04 39.32
N PHE A 208 -23.28 -15.33 39.16
CA PHE A 208 -23.75 -14.42 40.20
C PHE A 208 -25.26 -14.23 40.15
N GLU A 209 -25.83 -13.98 41.32
CA GLU A 209 -27.20 -13.49 41.42
C GLU A 209 -27.18 -11.97 41.39
N GLY A 210 -27.97 -11.38 40.50
CA GLY A 210 -28.11 -9.93 40.39
C GLY A 210 -28.84 -9.32 41.58
N VAL A 211 -28.70 -8.01 41.76
CA VAL A 211 -29.50 -7.24 42.75
C VAL A 211 -31.01 -7.29 42.47
N ASP A 212 -31.38 -7.58 41.23
CA ASP A 212 -32.74 -7.84 40.76
C ASP A 212 -33.25 -9.26 41.08
N LYS A 213 -32.39 -10.09 41.71
CA LYS A 213 -32.64 -11.50 42.06
C LYS A 213 -32.73 -12.45 40.85
N THR A 214 -32.20 -12.05 39.71
CA THR A 214 -32.07 -12.94 38.55
C THR A 214 -30.73 -13.66 38.58
N SER A 215 -30.72 -14.92 38.13
CA SER A 215 -29.50 -15.73 38.06
C SER A 215 -28.74 -15.47 36.75
N TYR A 216 -27.51 -14.98 36.87
CA TYR A 216 -26.66 -14.62 35.74
C TYR A 216 -25.36 -15.42 35.69
N PHE A 217 -24.79 -15.48 34.49
CA PHE A 217 -23.40 -15.81 34.26
C PHE A 217 -22.75 -14.78 33.35
N THR A 218 -21.45 -14.58 33.52
CA THR A 218 -20.63 -13.77 32.61
C THR A 218 -19.73 -14.69 31.83
N CYS A 219 -19.70 -14.55 30.52
CA CYS A 219 -18.76 -15.24 29.66
C CYS A 219 -17.87 -14.26 28.91
N ARG A 220 -16.62 -14.68 28.68
CA ARG A 220 -15.75 -14.09 27.67
C ARG A 220 -15.94 -14.83 26.35
N TRP A 221 -16.01 -14.09 25.24
CA TRP A 221 -16.43 -14.68 23.97
C TRP A 221 -15.28 -15.27 23.14
N PHE A 222 -15.58 -16.37 22.46
CA PHE A 222 -14.82 -16.84 21.31
C PHE A 222 -15.47 -16.34 20.03
N PHE A 223 -14.64 -15.88 19.10
CA PHE A 223 -15.05 -15.42 17.79
C PHE A 223 -14.74 -16.51 16.78
N ARG A 224 -15.73 -16.88 15.96
CA ARG A 224 -15.47 -17.59 14.70
C ARG A 224 -14.85 -16.62 13.67
N PRO A 225 -14.24 -17.08 12.58
CA PRO A 225 -13.80 -16.17 11.52
C PRO A 225 -14.91 -15.22 11.03
N GLU A 226 -16.15 -15.72 10.91
CA GLU A 226 -17.32 -14.97 10.43
C GLU A 226 -17.82 -13.92 11.43
N ASP A 227 -17.45 -14.08 12.69
CA ASP A 227 -17.80 -13.19 13.79
C ASP A 227 -16.88 -11.96 13.89
N THR A 228 -15.71 -12.02 13.25
CA THR A 228 -14.71 -10.94 13.25
C THR A 228 -15.01 -9.91 12.16
N VAL A 229 -14.15 -8.89 12.04
CA VAL A 229 -14.23 -7.92 10.94
C VAL A 229 -14.15 -8.57 9.55
N ILE A 230 -13.62 -9.79 9.44
CA ILE A 230 -13.53 -10.54 8.17
C ILE A 230 -14.93 -10.79 7.58
N SER A 231 -15.93 -11.05 8.44
CA SER A 231 -17.38 -11.12 8.17
C SER A 231 -17.79 -11.97 6.95
N ARG A 232 -19.10 -12.07 6.65
CA ARG A 232 -19.74 -12.97 5.68
C ARG A 232 -19.39 -12.72 4.20
N ALA A 233 -18.24 -12.13 3.89
CA ALA A 233 -17.77 -12.03 2.52
C ALA A 233 -17.53 -13.46 2.00
N LYS A 234 -18.38 -13.92 1.08
CA LYS A 234 -18.09 -15.11 0.28
C LYS A 234 -16.99 -14.71 -0.69
N PHE A 235 -15.76 -15.00 -0.31
CA PHE A 235 -14.63 -14.78 -1.19
C PHE A 235 -14.63 -15.88 -2.27
N VAL A 236 -14.34 -15.49 -3.50
CA VAL A 236 -14.13 -16.44 -4.62
C VAL A 236 -12.72 -17.01 -4.44
N ASN A 237 -12.52 -18.34 -4.61
CA ASN A 237 -11.25 -19.13 -4.59
C ASN A 237 -11.04 -20.07 -3.39
N ASP A 238 -10.10 -21.03 -3.55
CA ASP A 238 -9.75 -22.21 -2.70
C ASP A 238 -9.30 -21.94 -1.25
N HIS A 239 -9.56 -20.76 -0.71
CA HIS A 239 -9.17 -20.40 0.64
C HIS A 239 -10.34 -20.58 1.59
N THR A 240 -10.16 -21.46 2.57
CA THR A 240 -11.14 -21.75 3.58
C THR A 240 -10.51 -21.58 4.95
N HIS A 241 -11.27 -21.00 5.88
CA HIS A 241 -10.92 -21.05 7.29
C HIS A 241 -11.39 -22.39 7.84
N ASP A 242 -10.57 -23.02 8.69
CA ASP A 242 -10.98 -24.21 9.41
C ASP A 242 -12.17 -23.85 10.32
N PRO A 243 -13.37 -24.45 10.12
CA PRO A 243 -14.54 -24.13 10.91
C PRO A 243 -14.40 -24.51 12.39
N LYS A 244 -13.40 -25.32 12.74
CA LYS A 244 -13.07 -25.64 14.14
C LYS A 244 -12.20 -24.59 14.82
N ARG A 245 -11.59 -23.68 14.05
CA ARG A 245 -10.70 -22.65 14.58
C ARG A 245 -11.52 -21.46 15.07
N VAL A 246 -11.32 -21.09 16.32
CA VAL A 246 -11.92 -19.90 16.95
C VAL A 246 -10.84 -19.02 17.57
N PHE A 247 -11.19 -17.78 17.91
CA PHE A 247 -10.28 -16.80 18.48
C PHE A 247 -10.79 -16.35 19.84
N LEU A 248 -9.95 -16.40 20.87
CA LEU A 248 -10.32 -15.97 22.21
C LEU A 248 -10.33 -14.43 22.29
N SER A 249 -11.40 -13.83 22.83
CA SER A 249 -11.48 -12.39 23.03
C SER A 249 -11.63 -12.03 24.51
N GLU A 250 -11.29 -10.78 24.84
CA GLU A 250 -11.52 -10.19 26.17
C GLU A 250 -12.91 -9.55 26.31
N GLU A 251 -13.70 -9.54 25.23
CA GLU A 251 -15.11 -9.10 25.24
C GLU A 251 -15.94 -9.98 26.19
N LYS A 252 -16.63 -9.35 27.14
CA LYS A 252 -17.45 -10.03 28.16
C LYS A 252 -18.88 -9.50 28.16
N ASN A 253 -19.84 -10.39 28.33
CA ASN A 253 -21.23 -10.00 28.55
C ASN A 253 -21.91 -10.87 29.62
N ASP A 254 -22.89 -10.27 30.28
CA ASP A 254 -23.75 -10.93 31.27
C ASP A 254 -24.99 -11.47 30.60
N ASN A 255 -25.34 -12.71 30.92
CA ASN A 255 -26.49 -13.41 30.35
C ASN A 255 -27.23 -14.20 31.44
N PRO A 256 -28.57 -14.31 31.36
CA PRO A 256 -29.33 -15.20 32.23
C PRO A 256 -28.88 -16.66 32.10
N LEU A 257 -28.95 -17.45 33.17
CA LEU A 257 -28.49 -18.86 33.17
C LEU A 257 -29.17 -19.74 32.11
N ASP A 258 -30.44 -19.49 31.80
CA ASP A 258 -31.23 -20.25 30.83
C ASP A 258 -30.74 -20.11 29.38
N CYS A 259 -29.82 -19.18 29.12
CA CYS A 259 -29.20 -18.98 27.82
C CYS A 259 -28.08 -20.00 27.53
N ILE A 260 -27.62 -20.77 28.52
CA ILE A 260 -26.61 -21.83 28.33
C ILE A 260 -27.26 -23.02 27.62
N ILE A 261 -26.68 -23.44 26.50
CA ILE A 261 -27.17 -24.57 25.70
C ILE A 261 -26.46 -25.86 26.10
N SER A 262 -25.13 -25.90 26.00
CA SER A 262 -24.33 -27.11 26.23
C SER A 262 -22.85 -26.79 26.42
N LYS A 263 -22.08 -27.74 26.97
CA LYS A 263 -20.62 -27.66 27.02
C LYS A 263 -20.01 -27.91 25.64
N VAL A 264 -18.88 -27.27 25.37
CA VAL A 264 -18.06 -27.49 24.18
C VAL A 264 -16.61 -27.69 24.58
N LYS A 265 -15.90 -28.63 23.98
CA LYS A 265 -14.48 -28.86 24.30
C LYS A 265 -13.59 -28.01 23.40
N ILE A 266 -13.07 -26.92 23.96
CA ILE A 266 -12.14 -26.01 23.27
C ILE A 266 -10.75 -26.15 23.87
N ILE A 267 -9.74 -26.28 23.01
CA ILE A 267 -8.34 -26.40 23.43
C ILE A 267 -7.50 -25.24 22.91
N HIS A 268 -6.54 -24.82 23.72
CA HIS A 268 -5.47 -23.95 23.25
C HIS A 268 -4.44 -24.80 22.50
N VAL A 269 -4.04 -24.34 21.33
CA VAL A 269 -2.99 -24.96 20.53
C VAL A 269 -1.86 -23.96 20.40
N ASP A 270 -0.71 -24.28 20.98
CA ASP A 270 0.50 -23.47 20.79
C ASP A 270 0.86 -23.45 19.30
N PRO A 271 0.97 -22.27 18.67
CA PRO A 271 1.37 -22.17 17.27
C PRO A 271 2.73 -22.80 16.95
N ASN A 272 3.62 -22.90 17.94
CA ASN A 272 4.97 -23.48 17.83
C ASN A 272 4.99 -24.99 18.10
N MET A 273 3.84 -25.62 18.34
CA MET A 273 3.73 -27.06 18.51
C MET A 273 4.04 -27.80 17.19
N ASP A 274 4.65 -28.98 17.30
CA ASP A 274 4.86 -29.88 16.16
C ASP A 274 3.56 -30.09 15.34
N PRO A 275 3.60 -29.98 13.99
CA PRO A 275 2.40 -30.07 13.16
C PRO A 275 1.63 -31.39 13.31
N ALA A 276 2.32 -32.52 13.49
CA ALA A 276 1.66 -33.82 13.65
C ALA A 276 0.97 -33.93 15.02
N ALA A 277 1.60 -33.37 16.07
CA ALA A 277 0.98 -33.23 17.38
C ALA A 277 -0.24 -32.30 17.33
N LYS A 278 -0.14 -31.14 16.65
CA LYS A 278 -1.26 -30.20 16.43
C LYS A 278 -2.43 -30.90 15.74
N ALA A 279 -2.18 -31.59 14.63
CA ALA A 279 -3.22 -32.30 13.89
C ALA A 279 -3.93 -33.38 14.74
N LYS A 280 -3.17 -34.14 15.52
CA LYS A 280 -3.72 -35.17 16.43
C LYS A 280 -4.56 -34.56 17.56
N LEU A 281 -4.15 -33.40 18.05
CA LEU A 281 -4.84 -32.69 19.12
C LEU A 281 -6.16 -32.09 18.60
N VAL A 282 -6.13 -31.41 17.45
CA VAL A 282 -7.31 -30.84 16.75
C VAL A 282 -8.32 -31.91 16.33
N ALA A 283 -7.85 -33.10 15.94
CA ALA A 283 -8.75 -34.21 15.56
C ALA A 283 -9.62 -34.71 16.74
N ARG A 284 -9.21 -34.48 18.00
CA ARG A 284 -9.86 -34.99 19.23
C ARG A 284 -10.69 -33.93 19.96
N THR A 285 -10.92 -32.78 19.34
CA THR A 285 -11.65 -31.66 19.93
C THR A 285 -12.74 -31.13 19.01
N ASP A 286 -13.70 -30.47 19.65
CA ASP A 286 -14.81 -29.84 18.94
C ASP A 286 -14.28 -28.58 18.25
N LEU A 287 -13.59 -27.73 19.01
CA LEU A 287 -12.98 -26.48 18.55
C LEU A 287 -11.55 -26.33 19.10
N TYR A 288 -10.78 -25.43 18.52
CA TYR A 288 -9.47 -25.02 19.04
C TYR A 288 -9.20 -23.54 18.76
N TYR A 289 -8.26 -22.97 19.51
CA TYR A 289 -7.78 -21.62 19.28
C TYR A 289 -6.26 -21.57 19.46
N ASP A 290 -5.60 -20.79 18.62
CA ASP A 290 -4.15 -20.53 18.68
C ASP A 290 -3.83 -19.02 18.77
N MET A 291 -4.84 -18.18 18.56
CA MET A 291 -4.73 -16.72 18.62
C MET A 291 -5.89 -16.12 19.41
N SER A 292 -5.66 -14.92 19.93
CA SER A 292 -6.67 -14.01 20.44
C SER A 292 -7.21 -13.11 19.34
N TYR A 293 -8.42 -12.58 19.52
CA TYR A 293 -9.00 -11.54 18.68
C TYR A 293 -9.42 -10.34 19.51
N THR A 294 -8.95 -9.16 19.11
CA THR A 294 -9.33 -7.87 19.68
C THR A 294 -9.97 -6.99 18.61
N VAL A 295 -11.11 -6.36 18.93
CA VAL A 295 -11.84 -5.49 18.00
C VAL A 295 -10.98 -4.28 17.58
N ALA A 296 -10.26 -3.69 18.55
CA ALA A 296 -9.30 -2.62 18.30
C ALA A 296 -8.24 -3.08 17.31
N TYR A 297 -8.09 -2.32 16.22
CA TYR A 297 -7.19 -2.60 15.10
C TYR A 297 -7.39 -3.97 14.44
N SER A 298 -8.53 -4.63 14.66
CA SER A 298 -8.83 -5.96 14.10
C SER A 298 -7.69 -6.94 14.34
N THR A 299 -7.22 -7.02 15.59
CA THR A 299 -5.95 -7.66 15.93
C THR A 299 -6.15 -9.16 16.19
N PHE A 300 -5.45 -9.97 15.40
CA PHE A 300 -5.23 -11.40 15.62
C PHE A 300 -3.80 -11.58 16.13
N ALA A 301 -3.63 -12.01 17.37
CA ALA A 301 -2.31 -12.10 18.00
C ALA A 301 -2.15 -13.41 18.77
N ASN A 302 -0.91 -13.87 18.90
CA ASN A 302 -0.60 -15.02 19.74
C ASN A 302 -1.05 -14.79 21.19
N ILE A 303 -1.38 -15.89 21.85
CA ILE A 303 -1.70 -15.90 23.28
C ILE A 303 -0.42 -16.28 24.03
N PRO A 304 0.07 -15.45 24.96
CA PRO A 304 1.23 -15.82 25.76
C PRO A 304 0.89 -17.06 26.60
N SER A 305 1.81 -18.01 26.64
CA SER A 305 1.65 -19.20 27.48
C SER A 305 1.93 -18.82 28.95
N ASP A 306 0.97 -19.13 29.83
CA ASP A 306 1.10 -18.97 31.30
C ASP A 306 2.29 -19.75 31.91
N THR A 307 3.02 -20.52 31.09
CA THR A 307 4.23 -21.28 31.46
C THR A 307 5.52 -20.47 31.42
N THR A 308 5.48 -19.17 31.14
CA THR A 308 6.64 -18.30 31.38
C THR A 308 6.66 -17.85 32.84
N GLU A 309 6.93 -18.81 33.74
CA GLU A 309 7.66 -18.46 34.96
C GLU A 309 8.88 -17.65 34.52
N ASN A 310 9.04 -16.47 35.11
CA ASN A 310 10.18 -15.59 34.99
C ASN A 310 11.50 -16.37 34.87
N SER A 311 11.93 -16.69 33.65
CA SER A 311 13.34 -16.80 33.34
C SER A 311 13.86 -15.37 33.29
N GLY A 312 13.98 -14.80 34.49
CA GLY A 312 14.75 -13.59 34.72
C GLY A 312 16.20 -13.87 34.34
N ILE A 313 16.49 -13.76 33.05
CA ILE A 313 17.79 -13.29 32.63
C ILE A 313 17.78 -11.82 33.02
N SER A 314 18.29 -11.58 34.24
CA SER A 314 18.75 -10.27 34.69
C SER A 314 19.52 -9.65 33.53
N THR A 315 18.95 -8.62 32.92
CA THR A 315 19.73 -7.75 32.06
C THR A 315 20.50 -6.88 33.02
N ASP A 316 21.70 -7.35 33.38
CA ASP A 316 22.74 -6.45 33.85
C ASP A 316 22.93 -5.43 32.73
N ALA A 317 22.28 -4.30 32.90
CA ALA A 317 22.57 -3.08 32.19
C ALA A 317 23.97 -2.65 32.62
N ASP A 318 24.97 -3.21 31.96
CA ASP A 318 26.31 -2.66 31.73
C ASP A 318 27.16 -3.69 30.97
N SER A 319 27.07 -3.66 29.64
CA SER A 319 28.13 -4.16 28.77
C SER A 319 28.10 -3.39 27.45
N GLU A 320 28.87 -2.31 27.43
CA GLU A 320 29.47 -1.81 26.20
C GLU A 320 30.29 -2.94 25.54
N ASN A 321 30.23 -2.98 24.20
CA ASN A 321 30.99 -3.80 23.23
C ASN A 321 30.38 -5.14 22.75
N GLY A 322 29.83 -5.12 21.52
CA GLY A 322 30.19 -6.14 20.52
C GLY A 322 29.14 -7.15 20.05
N ALA A 323 27.84 -6.99 20.29
CA ALA A 323 26.84 -7.89 19.67
C ALA A 323 26.74 -7.61 18.14
N PRO A 324 26.76 -8.64 17.26
CA PRO A 324 26.62 -8.43 15.83
C PRO A 324 25.24 -7.86 15.50
N VAL A 325 25.21 -6.77 14.73
CA VAL A 325 23.96 -6.14 14.27
C VAL A 325 23.15 -7.16 13.46
N LYS A 326 21.93 -7.49 13.94
CA LYS A 326 21.04 -8.41 13.22
C LYS A 326 20.71 -7.80 11.85
N THR A 327 20.80 -8.62 10.80
CA THR A 327 20.49 -8.22 9.43
C THR A 327 19.23 -8.95 8.95
N ALA A 328 18.37 -8.25 8.22
CA ALA A 328 17.13 -8.81 7.67
C ALA A 328 16.93 -8.41 6.21
N SER A 329 16.34 -9.31 5.40
CA SER A 329 16.05 -9.10 3.98
C SER A 329 14.63 -8.59 3.75
N LEU A 330 14.49 -7.56 2.91
CA LEU A 330 13.21 -6.99 2.50
C LEU A 330 12.99 -7.20 0.98
N LEU A 331 11.79 -7.66 0.61
CA LEU A 331 11.26 -7.64 -0.75
C LEU A 331 10.17 -6.57 -0.84
N ASP A 332 10.32 -5.62 -1.76
CA ASP A 332 9.35 -4.54 -2.00
C ASP A 332 8.57 -4.79 -3.31
N LEU A 333 7.28 -5.08 -3.20
CA LEU A 333 6.38 -5.33 -4.31
C LEU A 333 5.60 -4.06 -4.67
N TYR A 334 5.48 -3.76 -5.96
CA TYR A 334 4.88 -2.49 -6.43
C TYR A 334 5.64 -1.29 -5.84
N SER A 335 6.97 -1.41 -5.85
CA SER A 335 7.88 -0.56 -5.07
C SER A 335 7.82 0.92 -5.44
N GLY A 336 7.36 1.25 -6.65
CA GLY A 336 7.43 2.59 -7.22
C GLY A 336 8.87 3.09 -7.17
N CYS A 337 9.05 4.32 -6.70
CA CYS A 337 10.40 4.85 -6.46
C CYS A 337 10.99 4.45 -5.12
N GLY A 338 10.36 3.57 -4.31
CA GLY A 338 10.93 3.03 -3.08
C GLY A 338 10.65 3.83 -1.81
N GLY A 339 9.62 4.68 -1.77
CA GLY A 339 9.32 5.50 -0.58
C GLY A 339 9.05 4.68 0.69
N MET A 340 8.29 3.58 0.57
CA MET A 340 7.99 2.68 1.69
C MET A 340 9.23 1.90 2.16
N SER A 341 9.90 1.18 1.26
CA SER A 341 11.08 0.39 1.61
C SER A 341 12.23 1.24 2.15
N THR A 342 12.44 2.44 1.60
CA THR A 342 13.40 3.41 2.13
C THR A 342 13.07 3.74 3.57
N GLY A 343 11.85 4.20 3.85
CA GLY A 343 11.43 4.56 5.20
C GLY A 343 11.56 3.39 6.18
N LEU A 344 11.11 2.18 5.80
CA LEU A 344 11.23 0.98 6.63
C LEU A 344 12.69 0.71 7.05
N CYS A 345 13.62 0.75 6.09
CA CYS A 345 15.04 0.52 6.39
C CYS A 345 15.61 1.58 7.33
N LEU A 346 15.31 2.87 7.11
CA LEU A 346 15.74 3.96 7.99
C LEU A 346 15.17 3.82 9.41
N GLY A 347 13.90 3.40 9.52
CA GLY A 347 13.23 3.16 10.78
C GLY A 347 13.82 2.00 11.56
N SER A 348 14.03 0.87 10.88
CA SER A 348 14.63 -0.33 11.48
C SER A 348 16.06 -0.09 11.93
N ALA A 349 16.84 0.72 11.20
CA ALA A 349 18.19 1.09 11.58
C ALA A 349 18.23 1.80 12.95
N LEU A 350 17.26 2.66 13.26
CA LEU A 350 17.15 3.33 14.56
C LEU A 350 16.79 2.38 15.70
N ALA A 351 16.06 1.31 15.39
CA ALA A 351 15.78 0.26 16.35
C ALA A 351 16.96 -0.70 16.54
N GLY A 352 18.03 -0.59 15.74
CA GLY A 352 19.19 -1.51 15.80
C GLY A 352 19.08 -2.73 14.87
N LEU A 353 18.09 -2.77 13.99
CA LEU A 353 17.95 -3.79 12.94
C LEU A 353 18.48 -3.27 11.61
N LYS A 354 19.45 -3.99 11.03
CA LYS A 354 19.93 -3.71 9.67
C LYS A 354 19.01 -4.38 8.64
N LEU A 355 17.88 -3.72 8.37
CA LEU A 355 16.96 -4.11 7.30
C LEU A 355 17.51 -3.61 5.95
N GLU A 356 17.63 -4.49 4.96
CA GLU A 356 18.09 -4.15 3.62
C GLU A 356 17.06 -4.58 2.57
N THR A 357 16.61 -3.64 1.72
CA THR A 357 15.85 -3.97 0.51
C THR A 357 16.74 -4.77 -0.44
N LYS A 358 16.55 -6.09 -0.49
CA LYS A 358 17.31 -7.00 -1.34
C LYS A 358 16.72 -7.08 -2.74
N TRP A 359 15.40 -7.09 -2.83
CA TRP A 359 14.67 -7.20 -4.10
C TRP A 359 13.57 -6.15 -4.15
N ALA A 360 13.35 -5.60 -5.33
CA ALA A 360 12.23 -4.70 -5.59
C ALA A 360 11.61 -5.02 -6.96
N VAL A 361 10.29 -5.01 -7.04
CA VAL A 361 9.54 -5.30 -8.27
C VAL A 361 8.61 -4.14 -8.58
N ASP A 362 8.71 -3.60 -9.79
CA ASP A 362 7.79 -2.61 -10.33
C ASP A 362 7.71 -2.71 -11.85
N LEU A 363 6.62 -2.27 -12.47
CA LEU A 363 6.45 -2.31 -13.92
C LEU A 363 6.91 -1.00 -14.61
N ASN A 364 7.09 0.08 -13.86
CA ASN A 364 7.52 1.37 -14.36
C ASN A 364 9.06 1.44 -14.36
N SER A 365 9.65 1.53 -15.56
CA SER A 365 11.09 1.56 -15.73
C SER A 365 11.77 2.78 -15.10
N PHE A 366 11.09 3.93 -15.03
CA PHE A 366 11.63 5.14 -14.43
C PHE A 366 11.64 5.05 -12.89
N ALA A 367 10.59 4.46 -12.32
CA ALA A 367 10.49 4.17 -10.90
C ALA A 367 11.59 3.18 -10.48
N CYS A 368 11.77 2.10 -11.24
CA CYS A 368 12.88 1.15 -11.08
C CYS A 368 14.25 1.85 -11.13
N LYS A 369 14.44 2.76 -12.09
CA LYS A 369 15.71 3.50 -12.25
C LYS A 369 15.99 4.40 -11.04
N SER A 370 14.98 5.09 -10.51
CA SER A 370 15.10 5.89 -9.29
C SER A 370 15.47 5.02 -8.09
N LEU A 371 14.77 3.91 -7.90
CA LEU A 371 15.02 3.00 -6.77
C LEU A 371 16.43 2.39 -6.86
N LYS A 372 16.83 1.88 -8.04
CA LYS A 372 18.17 1.30 -8.27
C LYS A 372 19.29 2.32 -8.06
N TYR A 373 19.09 3.58 -8.43
CA TYR A 373 20.07 4.63 -8.18
C TYR A 373 20.25 4.90 -6.69
N ASN A 374 19.16 5.02 -5.94
CA ASN A 374 19.21 5.31 -4.52
C ASN A 374 19.60 4.10 -3.66
N HIS A 375 19.40 2.88 -4.19
CA HIS A 375 19.73 1.61 -3.55
C HIS A 375 20.49 0.67 -4.52
N PRO A 376 21.79 0.94 -4.78
CA PRO A 376 22.55 0.22 -5.82
C PRO A 376 22.64 -1.30 -5.63
N LYS A 377 22.62 -1.76 -4.37
CA LYS A 377 22.73 -3.18 -4.00
C LYS A 377 21.43 -3.95 -4.14
N THR A 378 20.29 -3.28 -4.33
CA THR A 378 18.98 -3.92 -4.50
C THR A 378 18.87 -4.50 -5.91
N GLU A 379 18.38 -5.74 -6.02
CA GLU A 379 17.99 -6.33 -7.30
C GLU A 379 16.61 -5.78 -7.71
N VAL A 380 16.62 -4.78 -8.59
CA VAL A 380 15.42 -4.05 -9.03
C VAL A 380 14.95 -4.61 -10.35
N ARG A 381 13.73 -5.14 -10.37
CA ARG A 381 13.16 -5.86 -11.50
C ARG A 381 12.03 -5.06 -12.11
N ASN A 382 12.20 -4.72 -13.40
CA ASN A 382 11.21 -3.99 -14.19
C ASN A 382 10.25 -4.97 -14.90
N GLU A 383 9.32 -5.56 -14.16
CA GLU A 383 8.39 -6.59 -14.65
C GLU A 383 7.09 -6.60 -13.84
N LYS A 384 6.07 -7.34 -14.32
CA LYS A 384 4.82 -7.51 -13.57
C LYS A 384 5.03 -8.41 -12.36
N ALA A 385 4.29 -8.16 -11.28
CA ALA A 385 4.32 -9.03 -10.10
C ALA A 385 3.90 -10.48 -10.40
N GLU A 386 2.97 -10.67 -11.35
CA GLU A 386 2.51 -11.99 -11.80
C GLU A 386 3.63 -12.77 -12.52
N ASP A 387 4.35 -12.08 -13.41
CA ASP A 387 5.51 -12.62 -14.12
C ASP A 387 6.64 -12.94 -13.13
N PHE A 388 6.86 -12.06 -12.14
CA PHE A 388 7.81 -12.32 -11.06
C PHE A 388 7.43 -13.58 -10.26
N LEU A 389 6.16 -13.76 -9.87
CA LEU A 389 5.72 -14.97 -9.18
C LEU A 389 5.96 -16.23 -10.02
N ALA A 390 5.70 -16.18 -11.32
CA ALA A 390 5.99 -17.29 -12.23
C ALA A 390 7.50 -17.56 -12.32
N LEU A 391 8.32 -16.50 -12.42
CA LEU A 391 9.77 -16.58 -12.39
C LEU A 391 10.28 -17.24 -11.11
N LEU A 392 9.74 -16.89 -9.94
CA LEU A 392 10.15 -17.50 -8.67
C LEU A 392 9.91 -19.02 -8.65
N LYS A 393 8.77 -19.47 -9.19
CA LYS A 393 8.43 -20.90 -9.27
C LYS A 393 9.40 -21.66 -10.18
N GLU A 394 9.67 -21.12 -11.36
CA GLU A 394 10.64 -21.70 -12.31
C GLU A 394 12.08 -21.62 -11.80
N TRP A 395 12.43 -20.54 -11.09
CA TRP A 395 13.73 -20.37 -10.46
C TRP A 395 14.01 -21.46 -9.41
N ALA A 396 13.01 -21.83 -8.61
CA ALA A 396 13.12 -22.95 -7.67
C ALA A 396 13.45 -24.27 -8.41
N ILE A 397 12.77 -24.55 -9.52
CA ILE A 397 13.03 -25.73 -10.36
C ILE A 397 14.46 -25.71 -10.92
N LEU A 398 14.93 -24.57 -11.40
CA LEU A 398 16.31 -24.41 -11.90
C LEU A 398 17.35 -24.64 -10.80
N CYS A 399 17.10 -24.13 -9.59
CA CYS A 399 17.99 -24.34 -8.44
C CYS A 399 18.01 -25.81 -8.02
N ASP A 400 16.85 -26.46 -7.97
CA ASP A 400 16.77 -27.91 -7.69
C ASP A 400 17.58 -28.71 -8.70
N LYS A 401 17.52 -28.34 -9.99
CA LYS A 401 18.23 -29.01 -11.07
C LYS A 401 19.74 -28.77 -11.09
N TYR A 402 20.23 -27.57 -10.77
CA TYR A 402 21.64 -27.21 -10.99
C TYR A 402 22.45 -26.94 -9.70
N VAL A 403 21.78 -26.82 -8.56
CA VAL A 403 22.38 -26.51 -7.25
C VAL A 403 22.18 -27.65 -6.26
N HIS A 404 20.96 -28.20 -6.16
CA HIS A 404 20.61 -29.20 -5.14
C HIS A 404 20.71 -30.65 -5.60
N SER A 405 20.72 -30.91 -6.90
CA SER A 405 20.98 -32.23 -7.45
C SER A 405 22.46 -32.61 -7.23
N ASN A 406 22.69 -33.72 -6.53
CA ASN A 406 23.99 -34.38 -6.46
C ASN A 406 24.24 -35.16 -7.77
N ASP A 407 24.21 -34.47 -8.93
CA ASP A 407 24.72 -35.12 -10.13
C ASP A 407 26.23 -35.29 -10.00
N SER A 408 26.60 -36.52 -9.61
CA SER A 408 27.90 -37.13 -9.80
C SER A 408 28.29 -37.23 -11.28
N ASP A 409 27.41 -36.84 -12.20
CA ASP A 409 27.76 -36.46 -13.56
C ASP A 409 28.40 -35.05 -13.51
N ALA A 410 29.57 -34.99 -12.90
CA ALA A 410 30.60 -34.10 -13.38
C ALA A 410 30.82 -34.49 -14.86
N ALA A 411 30.13 -33.80 -15.77
CA ALA A 411 30.67 -33.64 -17.10
C ALA A 411 32.11 -33.21 -16.87
N GLU A 412 33.05 -34.08 -17.24
CA GLU A 412 34.47 -33.75 -17.20
C GLU A 412 34.62 -32.37 -17.85
N PRO A 413 35.50 -31.50 -17.32
CA PRO A 413 35.80 -30.27 -18.01
C PRO A 413 36.29 -30.66 -19.40
N VAL A 414 35.43 -30.52 -20.41
CA VAL A 414 35.89 -30.49 -21.77
C VAL A 414 36.73 -29.25 -21.80
N GLU A 415 38.05 -29.43 -21.88
CA GLU A 415 38.97 -28.34 -22.22
C GLU A 415 38.39 -27.72 -23.49
N GLU A 416 37.72 -26.56 -23.36
CA GLU A 416 37.50 -25.69 -24.50
C GLU A 416 38.92 -25.34 -24.96
N GLU A 417 39.40 -26.03 -26.00
CA GLU A 417 40.52 -25.53 -26.77
C GLU A 417 40.13 -24.09 -27.13
N GLU A 418 40.81 -23.11 -26.53
CA GLU A 418 40.85 -21.73 -27.03
C GLU A 418 41.56 -21.77 -28.39
N ALA A 419 40.91 -22.35 -29.38
CA ALA A 419 41.21 -22.07 -30.75
C ALA A 419 40.64 -20.67 -30.99
N ASP A 420 41.51 -19.66 -30.91
CA ASP A 420 41.33 -18.32 -31.47
C ASP A 420 41.20 -18.42 -33.00
N GLU A 421 40.26 -19.22 -33.51
CA GLU A 421 39.85 -19.14 -34.89
C GLU A 421 39.02 -17.87 -35.07
N PRO A 422 39.35 -17.02 -36.06
CA PRO A 422 38.61 -15.80 -36.29
C PRO A 422 37.15 -16.14 -36.63
N LEU A 423 36.23 -15.68 -35.77
CA LEU A 423 34.78 -15.84 -35.94
C LEU A 423 34.38 -15.50 -37.39
N GLY A 424 33.61 -16.38 -38.02
CA GLY A 424 33.00 -16.11 -39.31
C GLY A 424 32.14 -14.84 -39.23
N LYS A 425 32.01 -14.11 -40.33
CA LYS A 425 31.33 -12.79 -40.36
C LYS A 425 29.87 -12.78 -39.89
N ASP A 426 29.26 -13.94 -39.68
CA ASP A 426 27.84 -14.11 -39.31
C ASP A 426 27.61 -15.07 -38.11
N GLU A 427 28.64 -15.34 -37.28
CA GLU A 427 28.54 -16.25 -36.13
C GLU A 427 28.44 -15.47 -34.80
N PHE A 428 27.46 -15.83 -33.97
CA PHE A 428 27.22 -15.22 -32.65
C PHE A 428 27.53 -16.24 -31.56
N VAL A 429 28.47 -15.91 -30.67
CA VAL A 429 28.87 -16.77 -29.55
C VAL A 429 28.42 -16.15 -28.24
N VAL A 430 27.76 -16.95 -27.41
CA VAL A 430 27.36 -16.58 -26.04
C VAL A 430 28.61 -16.43 -25.19
N GLU A 431 28.92 -15.20 -24.76
CA GLU A 431 30.00 -14.95 -23.81
C GLU A 431 29.53 -15.26 -22.39
N LYS A 432 28.37 -14.72 -22.01
CA LYS A 432 27.85 -14.80 -20.64
C LYS A 432 26.34 -14.57 -20.57
N LEU A 433 25.69 -15.15 -19.56
CA LEU A 433 24.32 -14.81 -19.17
C LEU A 433 24.33 -13.76 -18.05
N LEU A 434 23.54 -12.71 -18.19
CA LEU A 434 23.55 -11.55 -17.31
C LEU A 434 22.33 -11.46 -16.40
N GLU A 435 21.15 -11.73 -16.94
CA GLU A 435 19.86 -11.59 -16.25
C GLU A 435 18.91 -12.73 -16.65
N ILE A 436 17.86 -12.94 -15.86
CA ILE A 436 16.78 -13.91 -16.12
C ILE A 436 15.43 -13.22 -15.92
N CYS A 437 14.42 -13.56 -16.71
CA CYS A 437 13.04 -13.15 -16.51
C CYS A 437 12.05 -14.23 -16.98
N TYR A 438 10.79 -14.08 -16.59
CA TYR A 438 9.69 -14.89 -17.11
C TYR A 438 8.76 -14.01 -17.95
N GLY A 439 8.55 -14.36 -19.22
CA GLY A 439 7.70 -13.56 -20.12
C GLY A 439 8.15 -12.10 -20.26
N GLY A 440 7.20 -11.16 -20.17
CA GLY A 440 7.41 -9.72 -20.32
C GLY A 440 6.99 -9.16 -21.68
N THR A 441 7.09 -7.84 -21.84
CA THR A 441 6.54 -7.12 -22.99
C THR A 441 7.16 -7.60 -24.31
N GLY A 442 6.32 -8.16 -25.19
CA GLY A 442 6.75 -8.68 -26.50
C GLY A 442 7.36 -10.09 -26.46
N ARG A 443 7.43 -10.74 -25.29
CA ARG A 443 7.96 -12.10 -25.12
C ARG A 443 6.83 -13.10 -24.81
N LYS A 444 7.03 -14.37 -25.18
CA LYS A 444 6.10 -15.45 -24.84
C LYS A 444 6.29 -15.86 -23.38
N ASN A 445 5.29 -16.50 -22.79
CA ASN A 445 5.43 -17.10 -21.46
C ASN A 445 6.54 -18.15 -21.48
N GLY A 446 7.41 -18.12 -20.48
CA GLY A 446 8.59 -18.98 -20.39
C GLY A 446 9.82 -18.21 -19.92
N ILE A 447 10.86 -18.95 -19.55
CA ILE A 447 12.12 -18.40 -19.07
C ILE A 447 12.92 -17.82 -20.24
N HIS A 448 13.42 -16.61 -20.05
CA HIS A 448 14.34 -15.95 -20.96
C HIS A 448 15.57 -15.49 -20.17
N PHE A 449 16.73 -15.56 -20.81
CA PHE A 449 17.99 -15.04 -20.29
C PHE A 449 18.46 -13.86 -21.11
N LYS A 450 19.07 -12.88 -20.46
CA LYS A 450 19.78 -11.80 -21.14
C LYS A 450 21.19 -12.27 -21.44
N VAL A 451 21.53 -12.30 -22.71
CA VAL A 451 22.77 -12.86 -23.26
C VAL A 451 23.72 -11.72 -23.62
N GLN A 452 24.96 -11.83 -23.15
CA GLN A 452 26.09 -11.04 -23.62
C GLN A 452 26.81 -11.81 -24.74
N TRP A 453 27.01 -11.15 -25.88
CA TRP A 453 27.63 -11.74 -27.06
C TRP A 453 29.12 -11.42 -27.14
N LYS A 454 29.95 -12.43 -27.44
CA LYS A 454 31.42 -12.29 -27.47
C LYS A 454 31.83 -11.22 -28.48
N GLY A 455 32.57 -10.21 -28.02
CA GLY A 455 33.07 -9.11 -28.86
C GLY A 455 32.07 -7.98 -29.12
N TYR A 456 30.89 -8.00 -28.49
CA TYR A 456 29.89 -6.94 -28.57
C TYR A 456 29.82 -6.12 -27.28
N GLY A 457 29.34 -4.88 -27.39
CA GLY A 457 29.14 -4.00 -26.25
C GLY A 457 27.80 -4.26 -25.53
N PRO A 458 27.58 -3.71 -24.32
CA PRO A 458 26.36 -3.94 -23.53
C PRO A 458 25.04 -3.51 -24.20
N GLU A 459 25.10 -2.63 -25.21
CA GLU A 459 23.93 -2.17 -25.96
C GLU A 459 23.38 -3.26 -26.90
N GLU A 460 24.18 -4.28 -27.19
CA GLU A 460 23.85 -5.40 -28.08
C GLU A 460 23.39 -6.65 -27.30
N ASP A 461 23.30 -6.57 -25.97
CA ASP A 461 22.80 -7.68 -25.13
C ASP A 461 21.32 -7.95 -25.44
N THR A 462 20.97 -9.19 -25.80
CA THR A 462 19.60 -9.57 -26.19
C THR A 462 18.95 -10.53 -25.19
N TRP A 463 17.62 -10.57 -25.18
CA TRP A 463 16.86 -11.55 -24.40
C TRP A 463 16.54 -12.77 -25.26
N GLU A 464 17.09 -13.93 -24.90
CA GLU A 464 16.87 -15.20 -25.58
C GLU A 464 16.02 -16.15 -24.73
N PRO A 465 15.03 -16.85 -25.32
CA PRO A 465 14.28 -17.87 -24.61
C PRO A 465 15.18 -19.06 -24.24
N ILE A 466 14.87 -19.75 -23.14
CA ILE A 466 15.69 -20.87 -22.64
C ILE A 466 15.85 -21.99 -23.67
N GLU A 467 14.87 -22.19 -24.56
CA GLU A 467 14.94 -23.19 -25.62
C GLU A 467 16.00 -22.87 -26.69
N ASN A 468 16.30 -21.59 -26.91
CA ASN A 468 17.35 -21.16 -27.85
C ASN A 468 18.77 -21.36 -27.28
N LEU A 469 18.88 -21.63 -25.97
CA LEU A 469 20.16 -21.79 -25.27
C LEU A 469 20.46 -23.26 -24.95
N SER A 470 19.80 -24.20 -25.64
CA SER A 470 20.04 -25.65 -25.50
C SER A 470 21.49 -26.05 -25.73
N ASP A 471 22.21 -25.27 -26.55
CA ASP A 471 23.58 -25.57 -26.98
C ASP A 471 24.63 -25.05 -25.98
N CYS A 472 24.22 -24.31 -24.94
CA CYS A 472 25.12 -23.78 -23.90
C CYS A 472 24.66 -24.11 -22.45
N PRO A 473 24.41 -25.40 -22.11
CA PRO A 473 23.88 -25.80 -20.81
C PRO A 473 24.82 -25.46 -19.64
N LEU A 474 26.14 -25.45 -19.88
CA LEU A 474 27.14 -25.04 -18.89
C LEU A 474 26.99 -23.56 -18.49
N LYS A 475 26.72 -22.66 -19.45
CA LYS A 475 26.52 -21.23 -19.16
C LYS A 475 25.25 -21.00 -18.32
N ILE A 476 24.19 -21.78 -18.58
CA ILE A 476 22.97 -21.77 -17.73
C ILE A 476 23.30 -22.25 -16.32
N LYS A 477 24.03 -23.37 -16.19
CA LYS A 477 24.44 -23.91 -14.88
C LYS A 477 25.28 -22.90 -14.09
N GLU A 478 26.29 -22.30 -14.71
CA GLU A 478 27.13 -21.25 -14.12
C GLU A 478 26.30 -20.06 -13.63
N PHE A 479 25.39 -19.56 -14.47
CA PHE A 479 24.50 -18.46 -14.12
C PHE A 479 23.60 -18.80 -12.93
N VAL A 480 22.96 -19.97 -12.94
CA VAL A 480 22.06 -20.39 -11.87
C VAL A 480 22.82 -20.57 -10.56
N GLN A 481 23.98 -21.22 -10.57
CA GLN A 481 24.80 -21.43 -9.37
C GLN A 481 25.31 -20.11 -8.79
N GLU A 482 25.80 -19.20 -9.64
CA GLU A 482 26.28 -17.89 -9.19
C GLU A 482 25.12 -16.99 -8.73
N GLY A 483 24.00 -17.02 -9.44
CA GLY A 483 22.78 -16.29 -9.10
C GLY A 483 22.20 -16.75 -7.76
N TYR A 484 22.19 -18.06 -7.51
CA TYR A 484 21.79 -18.65 -6.23
C TYR A 484 22.73 -18.20 -5.11
N ARG A 485 24.06 -18.29 -5.32
CA ARG A 485 25.06 -17.86 -4.33
C ARG A 485 24.96 -16.36 -3.99
N ARG A 486 24.61 -15.52 -4.97
CA ARG A 486 24.39 -14.08 -4.79
C ARG A 486 22.98 -13.71 -4.33
N ASN A 487 22.06 -14.67 -4.28
CA ASN A 487 20.63 -14.46 -4.00
C ASN A 487 19.98 -13.42 -4.94
N ILE A 488 20.20 -13.53 -6.25
CA ILE A 488 19.61 -12.60 -7.24
C ILE A 488 18.08 -12.68 -7.31
N LEU A 489 17.52 -13.83 -6.92
CA LEU A 489 16.09 -14.08 -6.78
C LEU A 489 15.84 -14.79 -5.44
N PRO A 490 14.77 -14.43 -4.71
CA PRO A 490 14.46 -15.03 -3.43
C PRO A 490 13.89 -16.44 -3.59
N GLN A 491 14.23 -17.32 -2.66
CA GLN A 491 13.53 -18.59 -2.43
C GLN A 491 12.68 -18.54 -1.15
N PRO A 492 11.69 -19.43 -0.99
CA PRO A 492 10.94 -19.56 0.25
C PRO A 492 11.86 -19.67 1.47
N GLY A 493 11.61 -18.85 2.50
CA GLY A 493 12.44 -18.76 3.71
C GLY A 493 13.65 -17.81 3.63
N GLN A 494 13.99 -17.25 2.46
CA GLN A 494 15.08 -16.26 2.34
C GLN A 494 14.63 -14.80 2.52
N VAL A 495 13.32 -14.55 2.49
CA VAL A 495 12.73 -13.21 2.64
C VAL A 495 12.23 -13.06 4.08
N ASP A 496 12.81 -12.12 4.84
CA ASP A 496 12.33 -11.83 6.19
C ASP A 496 11.06 -10.97 6.16
N VAL A 497 11.01 -9.98 5.27
CA VAL A 497 9.92 -9.00 5.22
C VAL A 497 9.45 -8.82 3.78
N ILE A 498 8.13 -8.81 3.57
CA ILE A 498 7.53 -8.32 2.32
C ILE A 498 6.77 -7.04 2.63
N CYS A 499 7.03 -5.98 1.86
CA CYS A 499 6.15 -4.82 1.80
C CYS A 499 5.57 -4.63 0.40
N GLY A 500 4.40 -3.99 0.30
CA GLY A 500 3.90 -3.56 -1.00
C GLY A 500 2.56 -2.82 -0.96
N GLY A 501 2.33 -2.03 -2.02
CA GLY A 501 1.10 -1.27 -2.24
C GLY A 501 0.37 -1.77 -3.48
N PRO A 502 -0.34 -2.91 -3.43
CA PRO A 502 -1.00 -3.46 -4.61
C PRO A 502 -2.06 -2.48 -5.16
N PRO A 503 -1.97 -2.06 -6.42
CA PRO A 503 -2.94 -1.11 -6.98
C PRO A 503 -4.32 -1.74 -7.08
N CYS A 504 -5.34 -1.03 -6.59
CA CYS A 504 -6.74 -1.45 -6.64
C CYS A 504 -7.59 -0.38 -7.33
N GLN A 505 -7.39 -0.21 -8.64
CA GLN A 505 -8.04 0.87 -9.39
C GLN A 505 -9.54 0.63 -9.60
N GLY A 506 -10.03 -0.59 -9.38
CA GLY A 506 -11.44 -0.94 -9.58
C GLY A 506 -12.39 -0.28 -8.57
N ILE A 507 -11.88 0.07 -7.39
CA ILE A 507 -12.68 0.65 -6.28
C ILE A 507 -12.73 2.18 -6.30
N SER A 508 -11.88 2.79 -7.12
CA SER A 508 -11.70 4.23 -7.23
C SER A 508 -12.98 4.95 -7.66
N GLY A 509 -13.13 6.19 -7.20
CA GLY A 509 -14.16 7.13 -7.65
C GLY A 509 -14.25 7.29 -9.18
N PHE A 510 -13.11 7.19 -9.88
CA PHE A 510 -13.02 7.33 -11.34
C PHE A 510 -13.61 6.18 -12.13
N ASN A 511 -13.69 4.99 -11.54
CA ASN A 511 -14.23 3.86 -12.26
C ASN A 511 -15.75 4.04 -12.36
N ARG A 512 -16.23 4.44 -13.56
CA ARG A 512 -17.67 4.64 -13.84
C ARG A 512 -18.47 3.34 -13.72
N PHE A 513 -17.82 2.19 -13.86
CA PHE A 513 -18.41 0.85 -13.77
C PHE A 513 -17.74 0.07 -12.65
N ARG A 514 -18.21 0.24 -11.40
CA ARG A 514 -17.64 -0.45 -10.24
C ARG A 514 -18.38 -1.75 -9.98
N ASN A 515 -17.67 -2.88 -9.99
CA ASN A 515 -18.24 -4.16 -9.60
C ASN A 515 -18.27 -4.27 -8.07
N ARG A 516 -19.44 -3.95 -7.47
CA ARG A 516 -19.64 -4.04 -6.01
C ARG A 516 -19.96 -5.46 -5.55
N ASP A 517 -20.52 -6.28 -6.42
CA ASP A 517 -20.98 -7.63 -6.07
C ASP A 517 -19.78 -8.58 -5.97
N ASN A 518 -18.85 -8.52 -6.95
CA ASN A 518 -17.62 -9.31 -6.97
C ASN A 518 -16.38 -8.43 -7.25
N PRO A 519 -15.89 -7.66 -6.27
CA PRO A 519 -14.78 -6.72 -6.50
C PRO A 519 -13.48 -7.36 -7.01
N LEU A 520 -13.21 -8.63 -6.71
CA LEU A 520 -12.00 -9.34 -7.15
C LEU A 520 -12.10 -9.91 -8.58
N GLU A 521 -13.30 -10.03 -9.15
CA GLU A 521 -13.46 -10.38 -10.57
C GLU A 521 -13.10 -9.22 -11.49
N ASP A 522 -12.99 -8.00 -10.96
CA ASP A 522 -12.45 -6.85 -11.68
C ASP A 522 -10.92 -7.02 -11.81
N GLU A 523 -10.44 -7.17 -13.05
CA GLU A 523 -9.01 -7.29 -13.39
C GLU A 523 -8.17 -6.16 -12.74
N LYS A 524 -8.75 -4.98 -12.52
CA LYS A 524 -8.08 -3.83 -11.90
C LYS A 524 -7.77 -4.00 -10.41
N ASN A 525 -8.35 -5.01 -9.76
CA ASN A 525 -8.10 -5.36 -8.37
C ASN A 525 -7.31 -6.67 -8.21
N GLN A 526 -6.98 -7.34 -9.31
CA GLN A 526 -6.28 -8.63 -9.31
C GLN A 526 -4.90 -8.58 -8.64
N GLN A 527 -4.24 -7.42 -8.62
CA GLN A 527 -2.94 -7.25 -7.98
C GLN A 527 -2.97 -7.49 -6.47
N MET A 528 -4.14 -7.36 -5.82
CA MET A 528 -4.34 -7.76 -4.42
C MET A 528 -4.20 -9.28 -4.24
N VAL A 529 -4.73 -10.07 -5.18
CA VAL A 529 -4.60 -11.53 -5.20
C VAL A 529 -3.14 -11.91 -5.43
N THR A 530 -2.50 -11.35 -6.46
CA THR A 530 -1.09 -11.60 -6.77
C THR A 530 -0.16 -11.28 -5.59
N TYR A 531 -0.39 -10.17 -4.89
CA TYR A 531 0.36 -9.82 -3.69
C TYR A 531 0.26 -10.92 -2.62
N MET A 532 -0.97 -11.37 -2.33
CA MET A 532 -1.21 -12.41 -1.34
C MET A 532 -0.69 -13.78 -1.77
N ASP A 533 -0.64 -14.06 -3.07
CA ASP A 533 -0.06 -15.30 -3.61
C ASP A 533 1.48 -15.32 -3.50
N ILE A 534 2.13 -14.17 -3.70
CA ILE A 534 3.58 -14.05 -3.46
C ILE A 534 3.90 -14.21 -1.96
N VAL A 535 3.10 -13.59 -1.08
CA VAL A 535 3.21 -13.80 0.38
C VAL A 535 2.99 -15.28 0.73
N SER A 536 1.99 -15.92 0.13
CA SER A 536 1.69 -17.33 0.34
C SER A 536 2.83 -18.25 -0.13
N TYR A 537 3.51 -17.90 -1.21
CA TYR A 537 4.62 -18.68 -1.78
C TYR A 537 5.92 -18.51 -0.98
N LEU A 538 6.27 -17.27 -0.61
CA LEU A 538 7.54 -16.97 0.06
C LEU A 538 7.51 -17.11 1.58
N GLN A 539 6.33 -17.00 2.20
CA GLN A 539 6.10 -17.11 3.65
C GLN A 539 7.07 -16.26 4.49
N PRO A 540 7.10 -14.92 4.31
CA PRO A 540 8.03 -14.07 5.05
C PRO A 540 7.70 -14.01 6.56
N LYS A 541 8.68 -13.67 7.40
CA LYS A 541 8.44 -13.46 8.84
C LYS A 541 7.45 -12.33 9.11
N PHE A 542 7.52 -11.28 8.30
CA PHE A 542 6.65 -10.11 8.39
C PHE A 542 6.08 -9.70 7.03
N VAL A 543 4.86 -9.17 7.06
CA VAL A 543 4.16 -8.60 5.91
C VAL A 543 3.72 -7.18 6.26
N LEU A 544 3.95 -6.22 5.39
CA LEU A 544 3.38 -4.87 5.47
C LEU A 544 2.70 -4.51 4.15
N MET A 545 1.37 -4.56 4.14
CA MET A 545 0.60 -4.09 2.99
C MET A 545 0.12 -2.66 3.24
N GLU A 546 0.32 -1.77 2.27
CA GLU A 546 -0.22 -0.41 2.26
C GLU A 546 -1.34 -0.27 1.21
N ASN A 547 -2.34 0.57 1.49
CA ASN A 547 -3.32 0.97 0.49
C ASN A 547 -4.11 2.25 0.85
N VAL A 548 -4.92 2.73 -0.09
CA VAL A 548 -5.88 3.82 0.11
C VAL A 548 -7.01 3.42 1.07
N VAL A 549 -7.60 4.39 1.77
CA VAL A 549 -8.71 4.16 2.73
C VAL A 549 -9.95 3.54 2.07
N ASP A 550 -10.13 3.73 0.77
CA ASP A 550 -11.29 3.21 0.04
C ASP A 550 -11.38 1.68 0.02
N ILE A 551 -10.29 0.94 0.29
CA ILE A 551 -10.37 -0.52 0.47
C ILE A 551 -11.24 -0.94 1.66
N LEU A 552 -11.50 -0.01 2.60
CA LEU A 552 -12.32 -0.19 3.79
C LEU A 552 -13.72 0.43 3.65
N LYS A 553 -13.97 1.20 2.59
CA LYS A 553 -15.26 1.85 2.31
C LYS A 553 -16.02 1.16 1.18
N PHE A 554 -15.33 0.84 0.10
CA PHE A 554 -15.94 0.26 -1.08
C PHE A 554 -16.43 -1.17 -0.82
N ALA A 555 -17.63 -1.50 -1.30
CA ALA A 555 -18.26 -2.81 -1.15
C ALA A 555 -18.20 -3.34 0.31
N ASP A 556 -18.54 -2.49 1.28
CA ASP A 556 -18.47 -2.81 2.73
C ASP A 556 -17.06 -3.23 3.19
N GLY A 557 -16.03 -2.64 2.60
CA GLY A 557 -14.63 -2.91 2.93
C GLY A 557 -14.12 -4.26 2.43
N TYR A 558 -14.72 -4.81 1.36
CA TYR A 558 -14.42 -6.14 0.84
C TYR A 558 -12.92 -6.41 0.68
N LEU A 559 -12.16 -5.50 0.07
CA LEU A 559 -10.73 -5.71 -0.20
C LEU A 559 -9.89 -5.71 1.08
N GLY A 560 -10.19 -4.83 2.03
CA GLY A 560 -9.53 -4.86 3.35
C GLY A 560 -9.83 -6.14 4.12
N ARG A 561 -11.08 -6.59 4.09
CA ARG A 561 -11.50 -7.87 4.70
C ARG A 561 -10.84 -9.07 4.02
N TYR A 562 -10.74 -9.06 2.68
CA TYR A 562 -10.03 -10.09 1.91
C TYR A 562 -8.56 -10.17 2.31
N ALA A 563 -7.85 -9.04 2.36
CA ALA A 563 -6.44 -9.00 2.70
C ALA A 563 -6.17 -9.56 4.11
N LEU A 564 -6.98 -9.15 5.09
CA LEU A 564 -6.91 -9.65 6.46
C LEU A 564 -7.27 -11.15 6.54
N SER A 565 -8.31 -11.58 5.84
CA SER A 565 -8.74 -12.98 5.74
C SER A 565 -7.62 -13.87 5.20
N ARG A 566 -6.91 -13.43 4.16
CA ARG A 566 -5.78 -14.17 3.58
C ARG A 566 -4.66 -14.38 4.60
N LEU A 567 -4.23 -13.34 5.30
CA LEU A 567 -3.21 -13.48 6.34
C LEU A 567 -3.64 -14.43 7.45
N VAL A 568 -4.86 -14.30 7.97
CA VAL A 568 -5.39 -15.18 9.02
C VAL A 568 -5.50 -16.64 8.55
N SER A 569 -5.88 -16.86 7.29
CA SER A 569 -5.95 -18.21 6.68
C SER A 569 -4.57 -18.85 6.48
N LEU A 570 -3.53 -18.03 6.26
CA LEU A 570 -2.12 -18.43 6.19
C LEU A 570 -1.48 -18.55 7.58
N ASN A 571 -2.28 -18.48 8.64
CA ASN A 571 -1.85 -18.57 10.04
C ASN A 571 -0.91 -17.43 10.48
N TYR A 572 -0.99 -16.25 9.85
CA TYR A 572 -0.30 -15.06 10.35
C TYR A 572 -1.10 -14.42 11.48
N GLN A 573 -0.38 -13.92 12.48
CA GLN A 573 -0.87 -12.84 13.31
C GLN A 573 -1.08 -11.62 12.42
N ALA A 574 -2.13 -10.84 12.65
CA ALA A 574 -2.45 -9.70 11.80
C ALA A 574 -3.08 -8.54 12.56
N ARG A 575 -2.89 -7.31 12.10
CA ARG A 575 -3.63 -6.14 12.57
C ARG A 575 -3.68 -5.05 11.51
N LEU A 576 -4.73 -4.25 11.53
CA LEU A 576 -5.01 -3.21 10.54
C LEU A 576 -5.17 -1.84 11.20
N GLY A 577 -4.43 -0.85 10.69
CA GLY A 577 -4.41 0.51 11.20
C GLY A 577 -4.46 1.56 10.09
N MET A 578 -5.08 2.70 10.37
CA MET A 578 -5.10 3.88 9.51
C MET A 578 -4.18 4.95 10.10
N MET A 579 -3.22 5.41 9.31
CA MET A 579 -2.23 6.40 9.74
C MET A 579 -2.31 7.64 8.85
N VAL A 580 -2.20 8.82 9.46
CA VAL A 580 -2.20 10.11 8.76
C VAL A 580 -0.77 10.62 8.65
N ALA A 581 -0.29 10.90 7.45
CA ALA A 581 1.08 11.32 7.19
C ALA A 581 1.48 12.59 7.97
N GLY A 582 0.56 13.56 8.11
CA GLY A 582 0.79 14.78 8.88
C GLY A 582 1.16 14.55 10.34
N CYS A 583 0.66 13.47 10.95
CA CYS A 583 0.95 13.09 12.35
C CYS A 583 2.43 12.73 12.56
N TYR A 584 3.19 12.54 11.49
CA TYR A 584 4.60 12.15 11.50
C TYR A 584 5.51 13.24 10.92
N GLY A 585 5.04 14.49 10.94
CA GLY A 585 5.86 15.66 10.62
C GLY A 585 5.89 15.99 9.13
N LEU A 586 4.71 16.08 8.52
CA LEU A 586 4.56 16.54 7.13
C LEU A 586 3.43 17.55 6.99
N PRO A 587 3.56 18.55 6.10
CA PRO A 587 2.51 19.54 5.82
C PRO A 587 1.43 18.99 4.87
N GLN A 588 0.94 17.79 5.15
CA GLN A 588 -0.13 17.12 4.40
C GLN A 588 -1.06 16.31 5.31
N PHE A 589 -2.29 16.08 4.84
CA PHE A 589 -3.30 15.23 5.48
C PHE A 589 -3.56 14.01 4.60
N ARG A 590 -2.56 13.11 4.47
CA ARG A 590 -2.70 11.88 3.68
C ARG A 590 -2.95 10.69 4.60
N MET A 591 -4.18 10.19 4.61
CA MET A 591 -4.54 8.99 5.37
C MET A 591 -4.39 7.74 4.51
N ARG A 592 -3.74 6.70 5.04
CA ARG A 592 -3.54 5.41 4.38
C ARG A 592 -3.77 4.26 5.35
N VAL A 593 -4.13 3.11 4.80
CA VAL A 593 -4.34 1.86 5.53
C VAL A 593 -3.05 1.06 5.48
N PHE A 594 -2.65 0.55 6.64
CA PHE A 594 -1.52 -0.36 6.81
C PHE A 594 -2.05 -1.64 7.43
N LEU A 595 -1.62 -2.78 6.88
CA LEU A 595 -1.94 -4.11 7.37
C LEU A 595 -0.64 -4.83 7.69
N TRP A 596 -0.42 -5.08 8.98
CA TRP A 596 0.66 -5.93 9.46
C TRP A 596 0.26 -7.39 9.40
N GLY A 597 1.19 -8.22 8.96
CA GLY A 597 1.22 -9.67 9.19
C GLY A 597 2.52 -10.06 9.88
N ALA A 598 2.47 -11.01 10.81
CA ALA A 598 3.66 -11.63 11.38
C ALA A 598 3.43 -13.14 11.55
N LEU A 599 4.44 -13.95 11.25
CA LEU A 599 4.37 -15.39 11.55
C LEU A 599 4.16 -15.60 13.06
N PRO A 600 3.55 -16.73 13.50
CA PRO A 600 3.37 -17.01 14.92
C PRO A 600 4.67 -17.16 15.70
N THR A 601 5.81 -17.36 15.03
CA THR A 601 7.12 -17.39 15.67
C THR A 601 7.67 -16.00 16.00
N MET A 602 7.01 -14.93 15.54
CA MET A 602 7.45 -13.55 15.67
C MET A 602 6.51 -12.73 16.56
N VAL A 603 6.99 -11.58 17.03
CA VAL A 603 6.14 -10.59 17.73
C VAL A 603 5.40 -9.75 16.69
N LEU A 604 4.07 -9.62 16.78
CA LEU A 604 3.30 -8.77 15.86
C LEU A 604 3.64 -7.27 16.07
N PRO A 605 4.09 -6.51 15.04
CA PRO A 605 4.46 -5.11 15.19
C PRO A 605 3.28 -4.23 15.62
N LYS A 606 3.58 -3.16 16.36
CA LYS A 606 2.60 -2.16 16.84
C LYS A 606 2.49 -0.96 15.90
N TYR A 607 1.44 -0.16 16.02
CA TYR A 607 1.37 1.12 15.32
C TYR A 607 1.98 2.24 16.16
N PRO A 608 2.93 3.02 15.61
CA PRO A 608 3.48 4.17 16.33
C PRO A 608 2.41 5.25 16.47
N LEU A 609 2.32 5.87 17.64
CA LEU A 609 1.41 6.98 17.88
C LEU A 609 1.89 8.27 17.19
N PRO A 610 0.97 9.21 16.92
CA PRO A 610 1.30 10.54 16.40
C PRO A 610 2.42 11.24 17.18
N THR A 611 3.27 11.98 16.46
CA THR A 611 4.35 12.80 17.03
C THR A 611 4.12 14.30 16.84
N HIS A 612 3.28 14.64 15.86
CA HIS A 612 2.91 16.00 15.52
C HIS A 612 1.38 16.14 15.62
N ASP A 613 0.96 17.33 16.01
CA ASP A 613 -0.42 17.77 15.84
C ASP A 613 -0.75 17.91 14.35
N VAL A 614 -2.03 17.83 14.00
CA VAL A 614 -2.49 17.81 12.60
C VAL A 614 -3.74 18.66 12.43
N VAL A 615 -3.79 19.39 11.33
CA VAL A 615 -5.02 20.04 10.86
C VAL A 615 -5.94 18.96 10.28
N VAL A 616 -6.86 18.46 11.10
CA VAL A 616 -7.75 17.33 10.74
C VAL A 616 -8.71 17.71 9.61
N ARG A 617 -8.86 16.83 8.62
CA ARG A 617 -9.94 16.88 7.62
C ARG A 617 -10.53 15.49 7.37
N GLY A 618 -11.77 15.26 7.79
CA GLY A 618 -12.53 14.03 7.50
C GLY A 618 -12.49 12.99 8.63
N GLY A 619 -13.38 11.98 8.52
CA GLY A 619 -13.56 10.91 9.51
C GLY A 619 -13.21 9.53 8.97
N ALA A 620 -13.00 8.57 9.88
CA ALA A 620 -12.77 7.18 9.52
C ALA A 620 -14.04 6.47 9.04
N PRO A 621 -13.93 5.42 8.21
CA PRO A 621 -15.06 4.56 7.89
C PRO A 621 -15.68 3.96 9.16
N ASN A 622 -17.01 4.02 9.28
CA ASN A 622 -17.72 3.59 10.50
C ASN A 622 -17.37 2.15 10.92
N ALA A 623 -17.24 1.22 9.95
CA ALA A 623 -16.91 -0.19 10.20
C ALA A 623 -15.48 -0.44 10.72
N PHE A 624 -14.57 0.53 10.55
CA PHE A 624 -13.16 0.45 10.95
C PHE A 624 -12.76 1.61 11.85
N SER A 625 -13.73 2.20 12.56
CA SER A 625 -13.50 3.35 13.45
C SER A 625 -12.47 3.06 14.54
N GLN A 626 -12.38 1.83 15.03
CA GLN A 626 -11.38 1.38 16.02
C GLN A 626 -10.01 1.04 15.43
N SER A 627 -9.78 1.30 14.14
CA SER A 627 -8.48 1.11 13.47
C SER A 627 -7.73 2.43 13.25
N ILE A 628 -8.22 3.57 13.73
CA ILE A 628 -7.50 4.85 13.61
C ILE A 628 -6.33 4.88 14.58
N VAL A 629 -5.12 5.08 14.07
CA VAL A 629 -3.93 5.28 14.89
C VAL A 629 -3.89 6.73 15.37
N ALA A 630 -4.45 6.97 16.56
CA ALA A 630 -4.48 8.26 17.23
C ALA A 630 -4.42 8.08 18.75
N TYR A 631 -4.11 9.17 19.47
CA TYR A 631 -4.32 9.20 20.91
C TYR A 631 -5.81 9.22 21.22
N ASP A 632 -6.19 8.66 22.36
CA ASP A 632 -7.55 8.76 22.86
C ASP A 632 -7.88 10.23 23.21
N GLU A 633 -9.14 10.63 23.07
CA GLU A 633 -9.61 12.01 23.33
C GLU A 633 -9.38 12.45 24.79
N THR A 634 -9.25 11.47 25.69
CA THR A 634 -8.96 11.70 27.10
C THR A 634 -7.48 12.00 27.37
N GLN A 635 -6.60 11.58 26.46
CA GLN A 635 -5.16 11.74 26.59
C GLN A 635 -4.74 13.12 26.07
N ARG A 636 -3.84 13.79 26.81
CA ARG A 636 -3.28 15.09 26.42
C ARG A 636 -1.77 14.97 26.23
N PRO A 637 -1.30 14.31 25.15
CA PRO A 637 0.12 14.19 24.88
C PRO A 637 0.74 15.55 24.53
N THR A 638 2.05 15.68 24.70
CA THR A 638 2.80 16.83 24.19
C THR A 638 3.28 16.51 22.77
N LEU A 639 2.59 17.05 21.77
CA LEU A 639 2.93 16.87 20.35
C LEU A 639 3.68 18.07 19.79
N LYS A 640 4.53 17.84 18.78
CA LYS A 640 5.13 18.92 17.99
C LYS A 640 4.05 19.65 17.20
N LYS A 641 4.25 20.93 16.88
CA LYS A 641 3.29 21.71 16.08
C LYS A 641 3.11 21.10 14.68
N ALA A 642 1.90 21.19 14.15
CA ALA A 642 1.62 20.84 12.76
C ALA A 642 2.53 21.63 11.81
N LEU A 643 3.14 20.94 10.86
CA LEU A 643 3.95 21.60 9.82
C LEU A 643 3.05 22.20 8.75
N LEU A 644 3.48 23.34 8.21
CA LEU A 644 2.81 24.05 7.12
C LEU A 644 3.73 24.12 5.89
N LEU A 645 3.20 24.57 4.75
CA LEU A 645 3.95 24.64 3.50
C LEU A 645 5.25 25.45 3.64
N GLY A 646 5.22 26.56 4.37
CA GLY A 646 6.40 27.39 4.66
C GLY A 646 7.50 26.65 5.40
N ASP A 647 7.15 25.71 6.27
CA ASP A 647 8.13 24.90 6.98
C ASP A 647 8.89 23.96 6.03
N ALA A 648 8.25 23.53 4.94
CA ALA A 648 8.83 22.58 4.00
C ALA A 648 9.67 23.20 2.88
N ILE A 649 9.24 24.33 2.30
CA ILE A 649 9.79 24.80 1.01
C ILE A 649 10.37 26.23 1.04
N SER A 650 10.35 26.93 2.17
CA SER A 650 10.75 28.35 2.24
C SER A 650 12.25 28.63 2.05
N ASP A 651 13.14 27.63 2.15
CA ASP A 651 14.58 27.76 1.87
C ASP A 651 14.94 27.55 0.39
N LEU A 652 14.04 26.99 -0.42
CA LEU A 652 14.33 26.64 -1.81
C LEU A 652 14.54 27.90 -2.67
N PRO A 653 15.51 27.87 -3.62
CA PRO A 653 15.74 28.98 -4.54
C PRO A 653 14.55 29.15 -5.49
N LYS A 654 14.37 30.37 -6.01
CA LYS A 654 13.31 30.65 -7.00
C LYS A 654 13.56 29.84 -8.28
N ALA A 655 12.47 29.35 -8.87
CA ALA A 655 12.48 28.67 -10.16
C ALA A 655 11.43 29.29 -11.10
N ASN A 656 11.71 29.29 -12.39
CA ASN A 656 10.77 29.71 -13.44
C ASN A 656 9.88 28.53 -13.87
N ASN A 657 8.83 28.79 -14.67
CA ASN A 657 7.99 27.74 -15.28
C ASN A 657 8.79 26.73 -16.13
N TYR A 658 9.97 27.12 -16.63
CA TYR A 658 10.92 26.21 -17.25
C TYR A 658 12.25 26.25 -16.50
N GLN A 659 12.62 25.10 -15.91
CA GLN A 659 13.91 24.85 -15.28
C GLN A 659 14.49 23.55 -15.86
N PRO A 660 15.45 23.61 -16.79
CA PRO A 660 16.03 22.41 -17.41
C PRO A 660 17.06 21.68 -16.53
N HIS A 661 17.63 22.34 -15.53
CA HIS A 661 18.70 21.76 -14.72
C HIS A 661 18.13 20.84 -13.63
N GLU A 662 18.52 19.56 -13.66
CA GLU A 662 18.10 18.57 -12.66
C GLU A 662 18.85 18.71 -11.33
N VAL A 663 20.08 19.23 -11.38
CA VAL A 663 20.95 19.39 -10.21
C VAL A 663 21.39 20.85 -10.15
N ILE A 664 21.10 21.51 -9.03
CA ILE A 664 21.47 22.90 -8.76
C ILE A 664 22.01 23.05 -7.33
N GLU A 665 22.60 24.19 -7.02
CA GLU A 665 22.96 24.53 -5.64
C GLU A 665 21.74 25.08 -4.87
N TYR A 666 21.73 24.88 -3.56
CA TYR A 666 20.81 25.61 -2.69
C TYR A 666 21.12 27.11 -2.70
N GLY A 667 20.08 27.93 -2.63
CA GLY A 667 20.23 29.39 -2.50
C GLY A 667 20.69 29.85 -1.12
N GLY A 668 20.60 28.98 -0.10
CA GLY A 668 20.96 29.32 1.28
C GLY A 668 20.86 28.15 2.26
N GLN A 669 21.05 28.47 3.53
CA GLN A 669 20.92 27.54 4.66
C GLN A 669 19.44 27.20 4.93
N PRO A 670 19.14 26.02 5.51
CA PRO A 670 17.79 25.68 5.94
C PRO A 670 17.30 26.68 7.01
N LYS A 671 16.02 27.02 6.97
CA LYS A 671 15.38 28.03 7.85
C LYS A 671 14.56 27.40 8.98
N THR A 672 14.11 26.16 8.80
CA THR A 672 13.24 25.44 9.74
C THR A 672 13.84 24.11 10.16
N ASP A 673 13.32 23.52 11.23
CA ASP A 673 13.73 22.20 11.75
C ASP A 673 13.49 21.10 10.71
N PHE A 674 12.35 21.18 10.01
CA PHE A 674 12.03 20.27 8.92
C PHE A 674 13.06 20.36 7.78
N GLN A 675 13.43 21.58 7.37
CA GLN A 675 14.43 21.76 6.31
C GLN A 675 15.82 21.29 6.73
N ARG A 676 16.17 21.41 8.01
CA ARG A 676 17.41 20.83 8.56
C ARG A 676 17.37 19.30 8.49
N TYR A 677 16.25 18.69 8.86
CA TYR A 677 16.04 17.24 8.79
C TYR A 677 16.08 16.71 7.36
N ILE A 678 15.33 17.31 6.43
CA ILE A 678 15.20 16.78 5.07
C ILE A 678 16.50 16.89 4.25
N ARG A 679 17.39 17.81 4.63
CA ARG A 679 18.71 18.04 4.01
C ARG A 679 19.85 17.25 4.66
N LEU A 680 19.56 16.36 5.61
CA LEU A 680 20.58 15.51 6.23
C LEU A 680 21.30 14.63 5.20
N SER A 681 22.55 14.27 5.52
CA SER A 681 23.32 13.31 4.74
C SER A 681 22.71 11.91 4.85
N ARG A 682 23.09 11.01 3.93
CA ARG A 682 22.68 9.58 4.04
C ARG A 682 23.11 8.99 5.38
N LYS A 683 24.34 9.31 5.81
CA LYS A 683 24.89 8.84 7.08
C LYS A 683 24.08 9.32 8.29
N ASP A 684 23.67 10.58 8.31
CA ASP A 684 22.89 11.14 9.42
C ASP A 684 21.45 10.59 9.45
N MET A 685 20.92 10.18 8.30
CA MET A 685 19.66 9.44 8.20
C MET A 685 19.78 7.95 8.56
N LEU A 686 20.99 7.44 8.78
CA LEU A 686 21.30 6.00 8.91
C LEU A 686 20.95 5.20 7.64
N ASP A 687 21.10 5.82 6.47
CA ASP A 687 20.95 5.19 5.17
C ASP A 687 22.26 4.50 4.75
N TYR A 688 22.29 3.17 4.81
CA TYR A 688 23.45 2.35 4.49
C TYR A 688 23.50 1.86 3.04
N SER A 689 22.65 2.38 2.15
CA SER A 689 22.48 1.88 0.78
C SER A 689 23.78 1.88 -0.03
N PHE A 690 24.67 2.85 0.23
CA PHE A 690 25.99 2.98 -0.43
C PHE A 690 27.15 2.36 0.38
N GLY A 691 26.89 1.78 1.56
CA GLY A 691 27.96 1.37 2.47
C GLY A 691 28.81 2.57 2.90
N ASP A 692 30.14 2.44 2.80
CA ASP A 692 31.09 3.51 3.14
C ASP A 692 31.31 4.51 1.99
N ALA A 693 30.72 4.28 0.81
CA ALA A 693 30.88 5.17 -0.33
C ALA A 693 30.03 6.45 -0.17
N THR A 694 30.64 7.61 -0.43
CA THR A 694 29.93 8.88 -0.51
C THR A 694 29.22 9.02 -1.85
N CYS A 695 27.95 9.41 -1.83
CA CYS A 695 27.20 9.70 -3.05
C CYS A 695 27.74 10.99 -3.71
N PRO A 696 27.97 11.02 -5.04
CA PRO A 696 28.58 12.19 -5.71
C PRO A 696 27.79 13.50 -5.59
N GLU A 697 26.47 13.42 -5.40
CA GLU A 697 25.55 14.58 -5.41
C GLU A 697 25.10 15.00 -3.99
N GLU A 698 25.81 14.53 -2.96
CA GLU A 698 25.48 14.85 -1.57
C GLU A 698 25.59 16.37 -1.32
N GLY A 699 24.57 16.94 -0.69
CA GLY A 699 24.47 18.39 -0.44
C GLY A 699 23.97 19.23 -1.63
N LYS A 700 23.64 18.62 -2.78
CA LYS A 700 23.02 19.32 -3.92
C LYS A 700 21.49 19.35 -3.82
N LEU A 701 20.87 20.26 -4.56
CA LEU A 701 19.43 20.35 -4.73
C LEU A 701 19.03 19.64 -6.03
N LEU A 702 18.36 18.51 -5.87
CA LEU A 702 17.94 17.64 -6.97
C LEU A 702 16.49 17.95 -7.38
N ASP A 703 16.15 17.74 -8.65
CA ASP A 703 14.78 17.75 -9.19
C ASP A 703 13.94 18.98 -8.84
N HIS A 704 14.56 20.15 -8.64
CA HIS A 704 13.85 21.41 -8.37
C HIS A 704 13.28 22.02 -9.66
N GLN A 705 12.43 21.24 -10.32
CA GLN A 705 11.86 21.52 -11.64
C GLN A 705 10.32 21.44 -11.57
N PRO A 706 9.58 22.47 -12.01
CA PRO A 706 8.12 22.41 -12.13
C PRO A 706 7.69 21.68 -13.40
N LEU A 707 6.42 21.27 -13.46
CA LEU A 707 5.78 20.92 -14.73
C LEU A 707 5.83 22.16 -15.63
N ARG A 708 6.42 22.03 -16.82
CA ARG A 708 6.45 23.12 -17.80
C ARG A 708 5.05 23.32 -18.38
N LEU A 709 4.35 24.32 -17.87
CA LEU A 709 3.05 24.70 -18.40
C LEU A 709 3.20 25.17 -19.86
N ASN A 710 2.22 24.82 -20.69
CA ASN A 710 2.09 25.41 -22.02
C ASN A 710 1.89 26.94 -21.90
N GLN A 711 2.04 27.66 -23.02
CA GLN A 711 1.97 29.12 -22.99
C GLN A 711 0.62 29.64 -22.47
N ASP A 712 -0.49 28.99 -22.82
CA ASP A 712 -1.82 29.41 -22.41
C ASP A 712 -2.01 29.29 -20.89
N ASP A 713 -1.64 28.15 -20.32
CA ASP A 713 -1.73 27.90 -18.88
C ASP A 713 -0.75 28.77 -18.09
N TYR A 714 0.44 29.01 -18.65
CA TYR A 714 1.39 29.94 -18.03
C TYR A 714 0.85 31.37 -18.01
N ASP A 715 0.28 31.85 -19.12
CA ASP A 715 -0.34 33.18 -19.20
C ASP A 715 -1.52 33.34 -18.22
N ARG A 716 -2.29 32.26 -17.97
CA ARG A 716 -3.32 32.21 -16.91
C ARG A 716 -2.70 32.33 -15.52
N VAL A 717 -1.71 31.50 -15.22
CA VAL A 717 -1.04 31.46 -13.90
C VAL A 717 -0.38 32.81 -13.57
N GLN A 718 0.16 33.50 -14.57
CA GLN A 718 0.71 34.85 -14.39
C GLN A 718 -0.34 35.90 -14.00
N GLN A 719 -1.61 35.68 -14.34
CA GLN A 719 -2.72 36.57 -14.00
C GLN A 719 -3.39 36.22 -12.67
N ILE A 720 -3.11 35.05 -12.09
CA ILE A 720 -3.60 34.69 -10.75
C ILE A 720 -2.92 35.56 -9.69
N PRO A 721 -3.67 36.33 -8.87
CA PRO A 721 -3.10 37.19 -7.86
C PRO A 721 -2.18 36.45 -6.87
N ILE A 722 -1.18 37.16 -6.34
CA ILE A 722 -0.28 36.66 -5.30
C ILE A 722 -0.89 37.02 -3.93
N LYS A 723 -1.91 36.26 -3.51
CA LYS A 723 -2.56 36.35 -2.20
C LYS A 723 -3.09 34.98 -1.80
N LYS A 724 -3.30 34.77 -0.49
CA LYS A 724 -3.93 33.55 0.03
C LYS A 724 -5.33 33.36 -0.56
N GLY A 725 -5.66 32.12 -0.93
CA GLY A 725 -6.97 31.76 -1.51
C GLY A 725 -7.18 32.18 -2.97
N ALA A 726 -6.18 32.77 -3.63
CA ALA A 726 -6.30 33.17 -5.03
C ALA A 726 -6.51 31.96 -5.96
N ASN A 727 -7.41 32.08 -6.92
CA ASN A 727 -7.75 31.01 -7.87
C ASN A 727 -8.34 31.57 -9.17
N PHE A 728 -8.83 30.71 -10.07
CA PHE A 728 -9.40 31.12 -11.36
C PHE A 728 -10.56 32.13 -11.24
N ARG A 729 -11.28 32.17 -10.11
CA ARG A 729 -12.37 33.14 -9.86
C ARG A 729 -11.88 34.58 -9.75
N ASP A 730 -10.59 34.79 -9.53
CA ASP A 730 -9.97 36.12 -9.55
C ASP A 730 -9.62 36.60 -10.97
N LEU A 731 -9.80 35.76 -11.99
CA LEU A 731 -9.55 36.16 -13.38
C LEU A 731 -10.65 37.10 -13.89
N PRO A 732 -10.30 38.07 -14.77
CA PRO A 732 -11.27 38.97 -15.41
C PRO A 732 -12.43 38.22 -16.09
N GLY A 733 -13.64 38.74 -15.91
CA GLY A 733 -14.87 38.19 -16.51
C GLY A 733 -15.58 37.12 -15.67
N VAL A 734 -15.11 36.85 -14.44
CA VAL A 734 -15.70 35.89 -13.52
C VAL A 734 -16.32 36.59 -12.31
N LYS A 735 -17.54 36.21 -11.95
CA LYS A 735 -18.20 36.62 -10.70
C LYS A 735 -18.69 35.39 -9.93
N VAL A 736 -18.79 35.51 -8.61
CA VAL A 736 -19.40 34.48 -7.76
C VAL A 736 -20.82 34.92 -7.42
N GLY A 737 -21.81 34.20 -7.95
CA GLY A 737 -23.23 34.47 -7.76
C GLY A 737 -23.77 33.90 -6.44
N ALA A 738 -25.10 33.82 -6.35
CA ALA A 738 -25.78 33.19 -5.22
C ALA A 738 -25.37 31.71 -5.08
N ASN A 739 -25.36 31.19 -3.86
CA ASN A 739 -25.00 29.79 -3.54
C ASN A 739 -23.55 29.40 -3.89
N ASN A 740 -22.63 30.38 -3.96
CA ASN A 740 -21.20 30.17 -4.24
C ASN A 740 -20.93 29.52 -5.63
N ILE A 741 -21.84 29.72 -6.58
CA ILE A 741 -21.73 29.25 -7.95
C ILE A 741 -21.05 30.32 -8.80
N VAL A 742 -20.08 29.91 -9.61
CA VAL A 742 -19.36 30.79 -10.52
C VAL A 742 -20.21 31.12 -11.76
N GLU A 743 -20.21 32.38 -12.17
CA GLU A 743 -20.92 32.88 -13.34
C GLU A 743 -20.03 33.83 -14.15
N TRP A 744 -20.36 34.02 -15.43
CA TRP A 744 -19.74 35.06 -16.25
C TRP A 744 -20.26 36.44 -15.83
N ASP A 745 -19.36 37.41 -15.74
CA ASP A 745 -19.73 38.81 -15.51
C ASP A 745 -20.35 39.40 -16.80
N PRO A 746 -21.63 39.79 -16.82
CA PRO A 746 -22.26 40.37 -18.01
C PRO A 746 -21.69 41.73 -18.42
N GLU A 747 -21.00 42.44 -17.51
CA GLU A 747 -20.39 43.75 -17.78
C GLU A 747 -19.01 43.64 -18.45
N VAL A 748 -18.41 42.44 -18.44
CA VAL A 748 -17.07 42.19 -18.96
C VAL A 748 -17.15 41.23 -20.14
N GLU A 749 -16.80 41.71 -21.33
CA GLU A 749 -16.67 40.83 -22.49
C GLU A 749 -15.65 39.72 -22.21
N ARG A 750 -15.93 38.53 -22.75
CA ARG A 750 -15.10 37.35 -22.53
C ARG A 750 -13.67 37.62 -22.97
N VAL A 751 -12.73 37.48 -22.04
CA VAL A 751 -11.30 37.74 -22.29
C VAL A 751 -10.64 36.54 -22.95
N TYR A 752 -9.88 36.79 -24.02
CA TYR A 752 -9.14 35.77 -24.76
C TYR A 752 -7.63 35.99 -24.64
N LEU A 753 -6.88 34.89 -24.64
CA LEU A 753 -5.44 34.86 -24.69
C LEU A 753 -4.93 35.19 -26.09
N LYS A 754 -3.62 35.44 -26.22
CA LYS A 754 -2.98 35.69 -27.53
C LYS A 754 -3.15 34.54 -28.52
N SER A 755 -3.34 33.32 -28.02
CA SER A 755 -3.62 32.13 -28.82
C SER A 755 -5.05 32.05 -29.38
N GLY A 756 -5.94 32.96 -28.98
CA GLY A 756 -7.36 32.91 -29.32
C GLY A 756 -8.20 31.99 -28.42
N LYS A 757 -7.58 31.29 -27.44
CA LYS A 757 -8.30 30.52 -26.42
C LYS A 757 -8.82 31.41 -25.29
N PRO A 758 -9.91 31.05 -24.60
CA PRO A 758 -10.44 31.86 -23.51
C PRO A 758 -9.45 31.90 -22.32
N LEU A 759 -9.36 33.06 -21.67
CA LEU A 759 -8.56 33.24 -20.46
C LEU A 759 -9.06 32.30 -19.36
N VAL A 760 -10.37 32.28 -19.13
CA VAL A 760 -11.03 31.37 -18.19
C VAL A 760 -11.52 30.15 -18.96
N PRO A 761 -10.99 28.95 -18.68
CA PRO A 761 -11.44 27.73 -19.35
C PRO A 761 -12.88 27.36 -18.98
N ASP A 762 -13.65 26.85 -19.94
CA ASP A 762 -15.07 26.48 -19.71
C ASP A 762 -15.23 25.37 -18.66
N TYR A 763 -14.30 24.41 -18.61
CA TYR A 763 -14.36 23.33 -17.61
C TYR A 763 -14.27 23.86 -16.18
N ALA A 764 -13.56 24.98 -15.95
CA ALA A 764 -13.42 25.56 -14.62
C ALA A 764 -14.76 26.12 -14.11
N MET A 765 -15.62 26.60 -15.03
CA MET A 765 -16.95 27.10 -14.72
C MET A 765 -17.95 26.01 -14.33
N SER A 766 -17.80 24.80 -14.88
CA SER A 766 -18.69 23.66 -14.58
C SER A 766 -18.16 22.75 -13.47
N PHE A 767 -16.89 22.90 -13.09
CA PHE A 767 -16.21 22.06 -12.11
C PHE A 767 -16.92 22.04 -10.76
N ILE A 768 -17.31 20.85 -10.28
CA ILE A 768 -18.13 20.65 -9.07
C ILE A 768 -19.38 21.55 -9.11
N LYS A 769 -20.14 21.47 -10.22
CA LYS A 769 -21.35 22.26 -10.45
C LYS A 769 -21.09 23.78 -10.29
N GLY A 770 -19.87 24.24 -10.63
CA GLY A 770 -19.41 25.63 -10.53
C GLY A 770 -19.05 26.12 -9.11
N ARG A 771 -19.04 25.24 -8.10
CA ARG A 771 -18.83 25.63 -6.70
C ARG A 771 -17.38 25.55 -6.22
N SER A 772 -16.51 24.92 -7.00
CA SER A 772 -15.14 24.66 -6.59
C SER A 772 -14.23 25.90 -6.74
N PRO A 773 -13.37 26.20 -5.75
CA PRO A 773 -12.31 27.20 -5.86
C PRO A 773 -10.97 26.59 -6.32
N LYS A 774 -10.90 25.29 -6.64
CA LYS A 774 -9.63 24.59 -6.90
C LYS A 774 -8.91 24.96 -8.21
N PRO A 775 -9.60 25.12 -9.36
CA PRO A 775 -8.92 25.40 -10.62
C PRO A 775 -8.00 26.61 -10.56
N PHE A 776 -6.76 26.46 -11.04
CA PHE A 776 -5.69 27.46 -10.97
C PHE A 776 -5.49 28.06 -9.57
N GLY A 777 -5.73 27.26 -8.53
CA GLY A 777 -5.61 27.68 -7.15
C GLY A 777 -4.15 27.82 -6.69
N ARG A 778 -3.87 28.87 -5.93
CA ARG A 778 -2.57 29.15 -5.31
C ARG A 778 -2.55 28.71 -3.85
N LEU A 779 -1.53 27.94 -3.50
CA LEU A 779 -1.23 27.59 -2.11
C LEU A 779 -0.63 28.78 -1.36
N TRP A 780 -0.71 28.76 -0.03
CA TRP A 780 -0.09 29.75 0.82
C TRP A 780 0.79 29.15 1.91
N TRP A 781 1.68 29.96 2.48
CA TRP A 781 2.72 29.51 3.41
C TRP A 781 2.18 28.86 4.69
N ASP A 782 0.99 29.27 5.13
CA ASP A 782 0.31 28.79 6.34
C ASP A 782 -0.76 27.73 6.02
N GLU A 783 -0.70 27.12 4.84
CA GLU A 783 -1.60 26.05 4.40
C GLU A 783 -0.86 24.71 4.32
N THR A 784 -1.63 23.63 4.25
CA THR A 784 -1.16 22.28 3.97
C THR A 784 -1.64 21.85 2.59
N VAL A 785 -0.92 20.90 1.97
CA VAL A 785 -1.44 20.21 0.78
C VAL A 785 -2.14 18.95 1.26
N PRO A 786 -3.48 18.81 1.15
CA PRO A 786 -4.20 17.67 1.73
C PRO A 786 -3.57 16.34 1.31
N THR A 787 -3.44 16.12 0.01
CA THR A 787 -2.74 14.96 -0.54
C THR A 787 -1.91 15.38 -1.73
N VAL A 788 -0.62 15.04 -1.71
CA VAL A 788 0.23 15.14 -2.90
C VAL A 788 -0.18 14.04 -3.88
N VAL A 789 -0.58 14.44 -5.09
CA VAL A 789 -1.07 13.55 -6.15
C VAL A 789 -0.01 13.37 -7.26
N THR A 790 -0.30 12.48 -8.20
CA THR A 790 0.61 12.09 -9.30
C THR A 790 0.66 13.10 -10.45
N ARG A 791 -0.32 14.00 -10.53
CA ARG A 791 -0.48 15.01 -11.57
C ARG A 791 -0.13 16.40 -11.06
N ALA A 792 0.45 17.23 -11.91
CA ALA A 792 0.90 18.58 -11.53
C ALA A 792 0.22 19.70 -12.34
N GLU A 793 -0.75 19.36 -13.17
CA GLU A 793 -1.55 20.30 -13.95
C GLU A 793 -2.43 21.16 -13.02
N PRO A 794 -2.51 22.49 -13.21
CA PRO A 794 -3.27 23.38 -12.32
C PRO A 794 -4.78 23.37 -12.58
N HIS A 795 -5.28 22.46 -13.41
CA HIS A 795 -6.63 22.54 -13.98
C HIS A 795 -7.73 22.28 -12.95
N ASN A 796 -7.53 21.36 -12.01
CA ASN A 796 -8.54 20.93 -11.05
C ASN A 796 -8.05 20.96 -9.59
N GLN A 797 -6.83 21.45 -9.34
CA GLN A 797 -6.18 21.40 -8.03
C GLN A 797 -5.50 22.72 -7.64
N ILE A 798 -5.28 22.88 -6.32
CA ILE A 798 -4.54 24.01 -5.74
C ILE A 798 -3.07 23.63 -5.63
N ILE A 799 -2.26 24.01 -6.63
CA ILE A 799 -0.85 23.59 -6.75
C ILE A 799 0.08 24.74 -7.17
N LEU A 800 -0.43 25.96 -7.38
CA LEU A 800 0.45 27.09 -7.73
C LEU A 800 1.30 27.49 -6.52
N HIS A 801 2.58 27.78 -6.78
CA HIS A 801 3.54 28.18 -5.76
C HIS A 801 3.10 29.50 -5.08
N PRO A 802 3.28 29.71 -3.77
CA PRO A 802 2.74 30.88 -3.07
C PRO A 802 3.13 32.25 -3.62
N ASN A 803 4.35 32.41 -4.14
CA ASN A 803 4.85 33.71 -4.64
C ASN A 803 5.48 33.68 -6.04
N GLN A 804 5.36 32.57 -6.77
CA GLN A 804 5.96 32.40 -8.10
C GLN A 804 4.89 32.03 -9.12
N GLY A 805 5.04 32.47 -10.37
CA GLY A 805 4.14 32.16 -11.48
C GLY A 805 4.37 30.76 -12.05
N ARG A 806 4.33 29.72 -11.22
CA ARG A 806 4.52 28.32 -11.61
C ARG A 806 3.75 27.39 -10.66
N VAL A 807 3.61 26.13 -11.07
CA VAL A 807 3.22 25.05 -10.14
C VAL A 807 4.37 24.72 -9.18
N LEU A 808 4.07 23.97 -8.11
CA LEU A 808 5.10 23.37 -7.26
C LEU A 808 6.07 22.51 -8.08
N THR A 809 7.33 22.42 -7.66
CA THR A 809 8.34 21.56 -8.29
C THR A 809 8.25 20.12 -7.84
N VAL A 810 8.89 19.21 -8.57
CA VAL A 810 9.04 17.80 -8.16
C VAL A 810 9.68 17.72 -6.78
N ARG A 811 10.74 18.49 -6.51
CA ARG A 811 11.40 18.51 -5.19
C ARG A 811 10.51 19.08 -4.09
N GLU A 812 9.72 20.11 -4.37
CA GLU A 812 8.75 20.64 -3.41
C GLU A 812 7.74 19.56 -3.04
N ASN A 813 7.16 18.85 -4.02
CA ASN A 813 6.26 17.72 -3.76
C ASN A 813 6.97 16.55 -3.05
N ALA A 814 8.23 16.26 -3.38
CA ALA A 814 9.01 15.21 -2.72
C ALA A 814 9.23 15.52 -1.23
N ARG A 815 9.51 16.79 -0.88
CA ARG A 815 9.57 17.23 0.52
C ARG A 815 8.21 17.14 1.21
N LEU A 816 7.11 17.48 0.54
CA LEU A 816 5.76 17.28 1.10
C LEU A 816 5.48 15.80 1.42
N GLN A 817 6.07 14.87 0.66
CA GLN A 817 6.04 13.42 0.89
C GLN A 817 7.13 12.92 1.86
N GLY A 818 8.01 13.81 2.34
CA GLY A 818 9.07 13.52 3.29
C GLY A 818 10.28 12.80 2.73
N PHE A 819 10.47 12.79 1.40
CA PHE A 819 11.70 12.25 0.81
C PHE A 819 12.91 13.08 1.24
N PRO A 820 13.99 12.43 1.72
CA PRO A 820 15.26 13.12 1.91
C PRO A 820 15.70 13.82 0.63
N ASP A 821 16.32 15.00 0.75
CA ASP A 821 16.70 15.81 -0.42
C ASP A 821 17.75 15.13 -1.29
N TYR A 822 18.52 14.18 -0.75
CA TYR A 822 19.46 13.36 -1.50
C TYR A 822 18.77 12.28 -2.37
N TYR A 823 17.46 12.04 -2.18
CA TYR A 823 16.73 11.02 -2.89
C TYR A 823 16.43 11.50 -4.31
N ARG A 824 17.05 10.86 -5.31
CA ARG A 824 16.98 11.31 -6.71
C ARG A 824 15.84 10.63 -7.48
N MET A 825 15.13 11.38 -8.31
CA MET A 825 14.11 10.85 -9.22
C MET A 825 14.62 10.87 -10.68
N TYR A 826 14.32 9.82 -11.43
CA TYR A 826 14.63 9.68 -12.85
C TYR A 826 13.37 9.64 -13.71
N GLY A 827 13.55 9.99 -14.99
CA GLY A 827 12.51 9.92 -16.02
C GLY A 827 11.96 11.28 -16.42
N PRO A 828 10.99 11.30 -17.37
CA PRO A 828 10.29 12.51 -17.78
C PRO A 828 9.62 13.24 -16.62
N MET A 829 9.34 14.52 -16.79
CA MET A 829 8.78 15.36 -15.73
C MET A 829 7.50 14.78 -15.10
N LYS A 830 6.56 14.31 -15.94
CA LYS A 830 5.31 13.68 -15.46
C LYS A 830 5.58 12.42 -14.65
N GLU A 831 6.53 11.60 -15.07
CA GLU A 831 6.90 10.36 -14.37
C GLU A 831 7.54 10.64 -13.01
N LYS A 832 8.33 11.72 -12.87
CA LYS A 832 8.86 12.14 -11.57
C LYS A 832 7.73 12.55 -10.60
N TYR A 833 6.69 13.24 -11.07
CA TYR A 833 5.50 13.54 -10.24
C TYR A 833 4.72 12.28 -9.87
N ILE A 834 4.52 11.35 -10.82
CA ILE A 834 3.84 10.07 -10.57
C ILE A 834 4.56 9.30 -9.46
N GLN A 835 5.89 9.19 -9.54
CA GLN A 835 6.71 8.53 -8.52
C GLN A 835 6.51 9.13 -7.12
N VAL A 836 6.52 10.46 -7.00
CA VAL A 836 6.31 11.16 -5.72
C VAL A 836 4.88 11.01 -5.20
N GLY A 837 3.87 11.14 -6.07
CA GLY A 837 2.45 11.08 -5.69
C GLY A 837 1.99 9.68 -5.27
N ASN A 838 2.54 8.64 -5.89
CA ASN A 838 2.26 7.25 -5.57
C ASN A 838 2.95 6.78 -4.28
N ALA A 839 4.10 7.36 -3.95
CA ALA A 839 4.89 6.92 -2.81
C ALA A 839 4.12 7.02 -1.46
N VAL A 840 4.41 6.06 -0.58
CA VAL A 840 4.12 6.18 0.85
C VAL A 840 5.02 7.26 1.43
N ALA A 841 4.47 8.09 2.31
CA ALA A 841 5.22 9.12 3.01
C ALA A 841 6.38 8.50 3.82
N VAL A 842 7.62 8.91 3.52
CA VAL A 842 8.83 8.29 4.11
C VAL A 842 8.83 8.34 5.65
N PRO A 843 8.40 9.44 6.32
CA PRO A 843 8.31 9.47 7.79
C PRO A 843 7.32 8.46 8.38
N VAL A 844 6.23 8.15 7.69
CA VAL A 844 5.27 7.11 8.12
C VAL A 844 5.94 5.74 8.03
N ALA A 845 6.55 5.44 6.88
CA ALA A 845 7.30 4.20 6.69
C ALA A 845 8.47 4.08 7.66
N ARG A 846 9.13 5.18 8.02
CA ARG A 846 10.19 5.23 9.05
C ARG A 846 9.66 4.92 10.44
N ALA A 847 8.48 5.43 10.81
CA ALA A 847 7.85 5.11 12.08
C ALA A 847 7.44 3.63 12.16
N LEU A 848 6.89 3.09 11.06
CA LEU A 848 6.57 1.66 10.92
C LEU A 848 7.83 0.78 10.95
N GLY A 849 8.92 1.23 10.31
CA GLY A 849 10.20 0.53 10.29
C GLY A 849 10.83 0.41 11.67
N TYR A 850 10.65 1.42 12.52
CA TYR A 850 11.08 1.37 13.92
C TYR A 850 10.29 0.30 14.70
N SER A 851 8.97 0.27 14.52
CA SER A 851 8.11 -0.77 15.11
C SER A 851 8.52 -2.18 14.67
N LEU A 852 8.74 -2.36 13.37
CA LEU A 852 9.24 -3.61 12.79
C LEU A 852 10.57 -4.03 13.40
N GLY A 853 11.52 -3.09 13.54
CA GLY A 853 12.83 -3.36 14.10
C GLY A 853 12.77 -3.84 15.56
N ARG A 854 11.89 -3.26 16.37
CA ARG A 854 11.65 -3.71 17.76
C ARG A 854 11.02 -5.11 17.80
N ALA A 855 9.97 -5.32 17.01
CA ALA A 855 9.27 -6.60 16.91
C ALA A 855 10.19 -7.73 16.41
N TYR A 856 11.04 -7.47 15.41
CA TYR A 856 12.03 -8.42 14.90
C TYR A 856 13.06 -8.83 15.96
N GLN A 857 13.41 -7.91 16.86
CA GLN A 857 14.34 -8.17 17.95
C GLN A 857 13.71 -8.91 19.14
N GLY A 858 12.38 -9.08 19.13
CA GLY A 858 11.63 -9.73 20.21
C GLY A 858 11.33 -8.78 21.37
N GLU A 859 11.44 -7.47 21.19
CA GLU A 859 11.06 -6.51 22.22
C GLU A 859 9.53 -6.50 22.37
N VAL A 860 9.06 -6.90 23.55
CA VAL A 860 7.64 -6.87 23.92
C VAL A 860 7.46 -5.81 24.99
N ASP A 861 6.77 -4.71 24.66
CA ASP A 861 6.34 -3.75 25.69
C ASP A 861 5.33 -4.43 26.63
N VAL A 862 5.36 -4.08 27.91
CA VAL A 862 4.44 -4.62 28.92
C VAL A 862 2.99 -4.24 28.56
N GLY A 863 2.20 -5.22 28.13
CA GLY A 863 0.76 -5.06 27.83
C GLY A 863 0.38 -5.26 26.36
N TYR A 864 -0.88 -5.66 26.15
CA TYR A 864 -1.51 -5.95 24.84
C TYR A 864 -1.86 -4.69 24.02
N ASP A 865 -1.12 -3.60 24.19
CA ASP A 865 -1.42 -2.37 23.45
C ASP A 865 -1.09 -2.54 21.97
N ALA A 866 -2.06 -2.22 21.10
CA ALA A 866 -1.89 -2.20 19.67
C ALA A 866 -0.98 -1.04 19.21
N LEU A 867 -0.78 -0.05 20.08
CA LEU A 867 -0.07 1.18 19.86
C LEU A 867 1.22 1.27 20.69
N PHE A 868 2.13 2.16 20.30
CA PHE A 868 3.29 2.53 21.12
C PHE A 868 3.72 3.97 20.86
N VAL A 869 4.41 4.58 21.82
CA VAL A 869 4.98 5.92 21.69
C VAL A 869 6.41 5.82 21.18
N LEU A 870 6.72 6.57 20.11
CA LEU A 870 8.09 6.67 19.60
C LEU A 870 8.98 7.42 20.62
N PRO A 871 10.24 6.99 20.84
CA PRO A 871 11.12 7.68 21.77
C PRO A 871 11.56 9.04 21.25
N ASP A 872 11.99 9.93 22.15
CA ASP A 872 12.50 11.26 21.79
C ASP A 872 13.68 11.22 20.80
N SER A 873 14.51 10.17 20.87
CA SER A 873 15.61 9.93 19.93
C SER A 873 15.15 9.76 18.47
N PHE A 874 13.92 9.29 18.25
CA PHE A 874 13.34 9.16 16.91
C PHE A 874 13.02 10.52 16.28
N THR A 875 12.60 11.49 17.11
CA THR A 875 12.12 12.81 16.67
C THR A 875 13.20 13.90 16.71
N ASN A 876 14.29 13.71 17.47
CA ASN A 876 15.37 14.67 17.65
C ASN A 876 16.64 14.22 16.92
N ILE A 877 16.62 14.39 15.59
CA ILE A 877 17.74 13.99 14.74
C ILE A 877 18.74 15.15 14.72
N GLY A 878 19.90 14.92 15.35
CA GLY A 878 20.95 15.92 15.56
C GLY A 878 21.73 15.75 16.87
N GLN A 879 21.21 15.00 17.86
CA GLN A 879 21.91 14.70 19.12
C GLN A 879 22.48 13.29 19.21
N THR A 880 22.06 12.37 18.34
CA THR A 880 22.56 10.98 18.32
C THR A 880 24.05 10.89 17.99
N GLY A 881 24.60 11.84 17.22
CA GLY A 881 26.04 11.94 16.97
C GLY A 881 26.87 12.47 18.15
N ALA A 882 26.25 13.15 19.13
CA ALA A 882 26.95 13.72 20.28
C ALA A 882 27.13 12.70 21.43
N ARG A 883 26.14 11.80 21.65
CA ARG A 883 26.27 10.75 22.66
C ARG A 883 27.31 9.68 22.29
N ALA A 884 27.50 9.38 21.00
CA ALA A 884 28.52 8.45 20.54
C ALA A 884 29.95 9.03 20.51
N ARG A 885 30.11 10.37 20.56
CA ARG A 885 31.43 11.03 20.56
C ARG A 885 31.88 11.51 21.94
N ALA A 886 30.97 11.68 22.89
CA ALA A 886 31.33 12.09 24.24
C ALA A 886 31.88 10.95 25.11
N SER A 887 31.73 9.67 24.71
CA SER A 887 32.28 8.52 25.44
C SER A 887 33.72 8.13 25.03
N SER A 888 34.32 8.79 24.03
CA SER A 888 35.64 8.39 23.50
C SER A 888 36.79 9.36 23.77
N VAL A 889 36.64 10.30 24.69
CA VAL A 889 37.77 11.15 25.14
C VAL A 889 37.93 11.02 26.66
N GLY A 890 38.47 9.88 27.09
CA GLY A 890 39.10 9.73 28.39
C GLY A 890 40.34 10.62 28.43
N THR A 891 40.25 11.75 29.13
CA THR A 891 41.40 12.60 29.42
C THR A 891 42.25 11.89 30.48
N PRO A 892 43.56 11.62 30.26
CA PRO A 892 44.39 11.04 31.31
C PRO A 892 44.59 12.09 32.40
N ALA A 893 44.33 11.70 33.65
CA ALA A 893 44.67 12.50 34.82
C ALA A 893 46.18 12.73 34.88
N GLY A 894 46.60 13.97 34.66
CA GLY A 894 47.97 14.44 34.87
C GLY A 894 48.13 15.01 36.28
N GLU A 895 49.23 14.62 36.91
CA GLU A 895 49.63 14.94 38.28
C GLU A 895 49.60 16.44 38.61
N VAL A 896 49.18 16.72 39.84
CA VAL A 896 49.35 18.00 40.53
C VAL A 896 50.83 18.21 40.81
N VAL A 897 51.42 19.27 40.26
CA VAL A 897 52.67 19.85 40.76
C VAL A 897 52.45 21.35 40.91
N GLU A 898 52.61 21.83 42.14
CA GLU A 898 52.61 23.24 42.54
C GLU A 898 53.71 24.03 41.81
N GLN A 899 53.34 25.16 41.20
CA GLN A 899 53.98 26.47 41.38
C GLN A 899 53.17 27.60 40.74
#